data_AF-A0AAU3USZ9-F1
#
_entry.id   AF-A0AAU3USZ9-F1
#
_cell.length_a   1.000
_cell.length_b   1.000
_cell.length_c   1.000
_cell.angle_alpha   90.00
_cell.angle_beta   90.00
_cell.angle_gamma   90.00
#
_symmetry.space_group_name_H-M   'P 1'
#
loop_
_entity.id
_entity.type
_entity.pdbx_description
1 polymer ?
#
loop_
_entity_poly.entity_id
_entity_poly.type
_entity_poly.pdbx_seq_one_letter_code
_entity_poly.pdbx_strand_id
1 'polypeptide(L)'
;MRLESPSGPALDGDQRTVRDALTVMVAAKVPNMVLASTYVPPEGAQACYLLHRLLSGADTTGVQWHSVFVNSGVEALGTVLKFVRNKHNRDGGPQPCRILLLDPTTTSRYAYAHAVPGLRDAVDDGLTILTEPAEFLERADEPWTAVIAVRDLLSDNDIDAVDALLATAARHGAVVATGVLRDPKAFRALATRPPAAAAVFLGEVCVEREMPCGTVSFTREAFALWNNPMDCVAHVSTFGGNTVAMRLLNATLRDLRPTAPREDAALERMRRHRLVRRTRLRLHGNTWQTRAIDLAGINMTFEQADGVRYTAGGRQYVDVASGAGPAFRGHNTRSPESISRLSADSDAIEQLTATLGRLTGLPVMAPAVSGASAVDLAVLAALGARPGRHTVVTLRGNYSGKGALSLMMSRTSDHFRDRDQHAFAPYPARIIDVALDDPTGLREALRRDDVALVWLEPVQGLECVPIPQRVLDEIDCHRAQSGYLVGFDEVLTGFWRADPNHFVVGAGTTLRPDIVALSKAMSDALLPMGAVMMSHDVHADLARRAPDLAHWILTHYRNPLGAALAVDALNSGEDHPASDRAAVAAALDDVFAAAAQSPVFAGGRRSGLLGRLLLSPATVGASPRPDMLDHVDATITRMAAQQCGVITLQLRVMPCTAGHDTAVVVDALARLAEFLRGLGRFAVYRTMATAALACACQEAAATAIGVRERFTDRRRLP
;
A
#
# COMPACT_ATOMS: atom_id res chain seq x y z
N MET A 1 -36.02 -0.18 -13.11
CA MET A 1 -35.86 0.59 -11.86
C MET A 1 -34.37 0.52 -11.51
N ARG A 2 -33.60 1.59 -11.74
CA ARG A 2 -32.19 1.62 -11.28
C ARG A 2 -32.26 1.76 -9.77
N LEU A 3 -32.03 0.68 -9.02
CA LEU A 3 -31.75 0.78 -7.60
C LEU A 3 -30.45 1.59 -7.51
N GLU A 4 -30.53 2.84 -7.07
CA GLU A 4 -29.35 3.56 -6.61
C GLU A 4 -28.74 2.69 -5.51
N SER A 5 -27.64 2.00 -5.84
CA SER A 5 -26.92 1.22 -4.84
C SER A 5 -26.51 2.19 -3.73
N PRO A 6 -26.83 1.91 -2.45
CA PRO A 6 -26.39 2.73 -1.33
C PRO A 6 -24.87 2.92 -1.34
N SER A 7 -24.10 2.03 -1.97
CA SER A 7 -22.64 2.03 -2.04
C SER A 7 -22.01 3.08 -2.97
N GLY A 8 -22.56 4.30 -3.07
CA GLY A 8 -22.10 5.38 -3.96
C GLY A 8 -20.57 5.57 -4.02
N PRO A 9 -20.05 6.20 -5.09
CA PRO A 9 -18.61 6.24 -5.37
C PRO A 9 -17.81 6.78 -4.19
N ALA A 10 -16.60 6.25 -3.99
CA ALA A 10 -15.69 6.70 -2.94
C ALA A 10 -15.24 8.15 -3.18
N LEU A 11 -15.19 8.56 -4.45
CA LEU A 11 -14.81 9.88 -4.91
C LEU A 11 -15.98 10.49 -5.69
N ASP A 12 -16.53 11.57 -5.18
CA ASP A 12 -17.61 12.35 -5.80
C ASP A 12 -17.36 13.87 -5.73
N GLY A 13 -16.18 14.28 -5.23
CA GLY A 13 -15.71 15.65 -5.34
C GLY A 13 -15.37 16.04 -6.77
N ASP A 14 -15.32 17.34 -7.04
CA ASP A 14 -14.94 17.87 -8.36
C ASP A 14 -13.42 17.87 -8.63
N GLN A 15 -12.64 17.43 -7.63
CA GLN A 15 -11.20 17.23 -7.68
C GLN A 15 -10.40 18.54 -7.87
N ARG A 16 -11.02 19.71 -7.64
CA ARG A 16 -10.37 21.02 -7.76
C ARG A 16 -9.31 21.22 -6.69
N THR A 17 -9.62 20.90 -5.44
CA THR A 17 -8.72 21.12 -4.30
C THR A 17 -7.45 20.28 -4.46
N VAL A 18 -7.59 19.02 -4.86
CA VAL A 18 -6.43 18.15 -5.08
C VAL A 18 -5.61 18.58 -6.30
N ARG A 19 -6.24 19.03 -7.39
CA ARG A 19 -5.55 19.55 -8.57
C ARG A 19 -4.75 20.81 -8.26
N ASP A 20 -5.32 21.72 -7.49
CA ASP A 20 -4.65 22.96 -7.09
C ASP A 20 -3.46 22.66 -6.16
N ALA A 21 -3.65 21.73 -5.21
CA ALA A 21 -2.58 21.27 -4.33
C ALA A 21 -1.43 20.62 -5.12
N LEU A 22 -1.73 19.78 -6.12
CA LEU A 22 -0.75 19.18 -7.03
C LEU A 22 -0.01 20.24 -7.84
N THR A 23 -0.73 21.21 -8.40
CA THR A 23 -0.16 22.31 -9.20
C THR A 23 0.89 23.06 -8.40
N VAL A 24 0.57 23.43 -7.16
CA VAL A 24 1.51 24.11 -6.24
C VAL A 24 2.69 23.21 -5.88
N MET A 25 2.46 21.93 -5.59
CA MET A 25 3.51 20.99 -5.22
C MET A 25 4.52 20.77 -6.34
N VAL A 26 4.03 20.54 -7.55
CA VAL A 26 4.87 20.31 -8.73
C VAL A 26 5.65 21.57 -9.08
N ALA A 27 5.04 22.76 -8.97
CA ALA A 27 5.75 24.03 -9.16
C ALA A 27 6.91 24.22 -8.17
N ALA A 28 6.69 23.83 -6.92
CA ALA A 28 7.70 23.92 -5.87
C ALA A 28 8.66 22.71 -5.82
N LYS A 29 8.49 21.74 -6.72
CA LYS A 29 9.25 20.47 -6.75
C LYS A 29 9.24 19.74 -5.41
N VAL A 30 8.12 19.81 -4.69
CA VAL A 30 7.96 19.14 -3.39
C VAL A 30 8.07 17.64 -3.61
N PRO A 31 8.88 16.90 -2.82
CA PRO A 31 8.92 15.44 -2.92
C PRO A 31 7.53 14.81 -2.77
N ASN A 32 7.06 14.13 -3.83
CA ASN A 32 5.74 13.50 -3.89
C ASN A 32 5.74 12.12 -3.20
N MET A 33 6.78 11.32 -3.45
CA MET A 33 7.07 10.06 -2.79
C MET A 33 8.53 9.70 -3.05
N VAL A 34 9.31 9.36 -2.01
CA VAL A 34 10.73 8.98 -2.18
C VAL A 34 10.89 7.48 -2.06
N LEU A 35 10.38 6.92 -0.97
CA LEU A 35 10.17 5.51 -0.69
C LEU A 35 9.21 5.52 0.51
N ALA A 36 8.13 4.74 0.51
CA ALA A 36 7.13 4.74 1.61
C ALA A 36 7.75 4.45 3.00
N SER A 37 8.97 3.88 3.03
CA SER A 37 9.75 3.57 4.21
C SER A 37 11.00 4.43 4.38
N THR A 38 11.25 5.51 3.64
CA THR A 38 12.54 6.25 3.75
C THR A 38 12.38 7.76 3.89
N TYR A 39 11.22 8.29 3.47
CA TYR A 39 10.88 9.70 3.62
C TYR A 39 9.49 9.80 4.23
N VAL A 40 9.39 10.51 5.35
CA VAL A 40 8.10 10.89 5.91
C VAL A 40 7.96 12.40 5.81
N PRO A 41 7.04 12.90 4.96
CA PRO A 41 6.85 14.32 4.80
C PRO A 41 6.42 14.94 6.14
N PRO A 42 6.76 16.23 6.39
CA PRO A 42 6.21 16.97 7.53
C PRO A 42 4.72 16.77 7.73
N GLU A 43 3.98 16.72 6.62
CA GLU A 43 2.55 16.57 6.57
C GLU A 43 2.07 15.25 7.19
N GLY A 44 2.81 14.14 7.02
CA GLY A 44 2.47 12.86 7.65
C GLY A 44 2.60 12.88 9.17
N ALA A 45 3.67 13.50 9.70
CA ALA A 45 3.85 13.65 11.14
C ALA A 45 2.81 14.61 11.75
N GLN A 46 2.47 15.68 11.02
CA GLN A 46 1.40 16.61 11.37
C GLN A 46 0.04 15.91 11.40
N ALA A 47 -0.25 15.05 10.43
CA ALA A 47 -1.50 14.29 10.36
C ALA A 47 -1.65 13.33 11.55
N CYS A 48 -0.62 12.54 11.86
CA CYS A 48 -0.62 11.68 13.05
C CYS A 48 -0.88 12.49 14.33
N TYR A 49 -0.21 13.65 14.46
CA TYR A 49 -0.42 14.54 15.61
C TYR A 49 -1.86 15.05 15.66
N LEU A 50 -2.40 15.59 14.57
CA LEU A 50 -3.75 16.16 14.52
C LEU A 50 -4.83 15.10 14.78
N LEU A 51 -4.69 13.89 14.24
CA LEU A 51 -5.57 12.76 14.52
C LEU A 51 -5.53 12.38 16.00
N HIS A 52 -4.35 12.29 16.59
CA HIS A 52 -4.20 12.09 18.03
C HIS A 52 -4.93 13.19 18.82
N ARG A 53 -4.80 14.46 18.42
CA ARG A 53 -5.48 15.59 19.07
C ARG A 53 -7.00 15.56 18.92
N LEU A 54 -7.51 15.16 17.75
CA LEU A 54 -8.93 14.97 17.51
C LEU A 54 -9.51 13.88 18.42
N LEU A 55 -8.88 12.70 18.43
CA LEU A 55 -9.39 11.51 19.10
C LEU A 55 -9.16 11.50 20.62
N SER A 56 -8.22 12.29 21.12
CA SER A 56 -8.04 12.43 22.57
C SER A 56 -9.01 13.44 23.19
N GLY A 57 -9.77 14.18 22.37
CA GLY A 57 -10.73 15.17 22.83
C GLY A 57 -10.08 16.22 23.75
N ALA A 58 -10.61 16.34 24.98
CA ALA A 58 -10.07 17.26 25.98
C ALA A 58 -8.88 16.69 26.78
N ASP A 59 -8.69 15.35 26.79
CA ASP A 59 -7.59 14.71 27.50
C ASP A 59 -6.34 14.71 26.63
N THR A 60 -5.41 15.58 26.98
CA THR A 60 -4.15 15.74 26.24
C THR A 60 -2.98 15.12 26.97
N THR A 61 -3.25 14.26 27.96
CA THR A 61 -2.21 13.70 28.82
C THR A 61 -1.54 12.51 28.13
N GLY A 62 -0.32 12.74 27.63
CA GLY A 62 0.49 11.68 27.04
C GLY A 62 0.08 11.32 25.61
N VAL A 63 0.53 10.16 25.15
CA VAL A 63 0.31 9.67 23.78
C VAL A 63 -0.69 8.53 23.85
N GLN A 64 -1.90 8.78 23.37
CA GLN A 64 -3.02 7.85 23.42
C GLN A 64 -3.23 7.11 22.10
N TRP A 65 -2.92 7.74 20.97
CA TRP A 65 -3.29 7.26 19.64
C TRP A 65 -2.09 7.14 18.71
N HIS A 66 -2.06 6.08 17.92
CA HIS A 66 -1.08 5.83 16.86
C HIS A 66 -1.82 5.67 15.54
N SER A 67 -1.53 6.54 14.58
CA SER A 67 -2.21 6.59 13.29
C SER A 67 -1.34 6.00 12.18
N VAL A 68 -1.97 5.20 11.33
CA VAL A 68 -1.38 4.63 10.11
C VAL A 68 -2.23 5.06 8.91
N PHE A 69 -1.58 5.15 7.74
CA PHE A 69 -2.20 5.66 6.52
C PHE A 69 -2.29 4.59 5.45
N VAL A 70 -3.42 4.56 4.77
CA VAL A 70 -3.78 3.67 3.66
C VAL A 70 -4.47 4.49 2.56
N ASN A 71 -4.93 3.88 1.48
CA ASN A 71 -5.40 4.64 0.31
C ASN A 71 -6.91 4.77 0.18
N SER A 72 -7.69 4.08 1.00
CA SER A 72 -9.16 4.18 0.96
C SER A 72 -9.79 3.82 2.29
N GLY A 73 -11.07 4.16 2.44
CA GLY A 73 -11.90 3.68 3.55
C GLY A 73 -12.02 2.15 3.61
N VAL A 74 -12.04 1.48 2.44
CA VAL A 74 -12.00 0.01 2.36
C VAL A 74 -10.68 -0.54 2.89
N GLU A 75 -9.53 0.01 2.48
CA GLU A 75 -8.24 -0.43 3.03
C GLU A 75 -8.12 -0.13 4.54
N ALA A 76 -8.76 0.93 5.02
CA ALA A 76 -8.75 1.31 6.43
C ALA A 76 -9.55 0.32 7.27
N LEU A 77 -10.79 0.01 6.87
CA LEU A 77 -11.61 -1.02 7.51
C LEU A 77 -10.95 -2.41 7.40
N GLY A 78 -10.39 -2.76 6.24
CA GLY A 78 -9.64 -4.01 6.08
C GLY A 78 -8.41 -4.09 6.99
N THR A 79 -7.80 -2.95 7.32
CA THR A 79 -6.72 -2.88 8.31
C THR A 79 -7.19 -3.17 9.72
N VAL A 80 -8.39 -2.73 10.11
CA VAL A 80 -9.02 -3.12 11.38
C VAL A 80 -9.35 -4.61 11.41
N LEU A 81 -9.91 -5.17 10.34
CA LEU A 81 -10.22 -6.61 10.26
C LEU A 81 -8.96 -7.48 10.40
N LYS A 82 -7.88 -7.11 9.70
CA LYS A 82 -6.56 -7.77 9.83
C LYS A 82 -6.03 -7.67 11.26
N PHE A 83 -6.17 -6.52 11.90
CA PHE A 83 -5.73 -6.32 13.29
C PHE A 83 -6.43 -7.27 14.25
N VAL A 84 -7.77 -7.34 14.16
CA VAL A 84 -8.58 -8.21 15.00
C VAL A 84 -8.19 -9.68 14.82
N ARG A 85 -8.10 -10.16 13.58
CA ARG A 85 -7.70 -11.54 13.28
C ARG A 85 -6.30 -11.83 13.81
N ASN A 86 -5.36 -10.91 13.63
CA ASN A 86 -3.99 -11.07 14.12
C ASN A 86 -3.89 -11.12 15.64
N LYS A 87 -4.66 -10.28 16.33
CA LYS A 87 -4.74 -10.33 17.79
C LYS A 87 -5.29 -11.68 18.24
N HIS A 88 -6.45 -12.07 17.72
CA HIS A 88 -7.13 -13.32 18.07
C HIS A 88 -6.26 -14.56 17.87
N ASN A 89 -5.64 -14.70 16.69
CA ASN A 89 -4.85 -15.87 16.35
C ASN A 89 -3.58 -15.99 17.20
N ARG A 90 -2.99 -14.86 17.61
CA ARG A 90 -1.82 -14.83 18.50
C ARG A 90 -2.15 -15.11 19.95
N ASP A 91 -3.34 -14.71 20.38
CA ASP A 91 -3.84 -15.02 21.72
C ASP A 91 -4.16 -16.53 21.86
N GLY A 92 -4.15 -17.31 20.77
CA GLY A 92 -4.20 -18.77 20.78
C GLY A 92 -5.58 -19.35 21.08
N GLY A 93 -6.65 -18.58 20.83
CA GLY A 93 -8.03 -19.01 21.07
C GLY A 93 -8.42 -20.22 20.21
N PRO A 94 -9.11 -21.24 20.77
CA PRO A 94 -9.51 -22.44 20.02
C PRO A 94 -10.67 -22.23 19.06
N GLN A 95 -11.37 -21.09 19.16
CA GLN A 95 -12.53 -20.76 18.33
C GLN A 95 -12.11 -19.92 17.12
N PRO A 96 -12.81 -19.99 15.98
CA PRO A 96 -12.61 -19.07 14.87
C PRO A 96 -12.86 -17.61 15.30
N CYS A 97 -12.11 -16.67 14.72
CA CYS A 97 -12.31 -15.24 14.95
C CYS A 97 -13.70 -14.82 14.42
N ARG A 98 -14.61 -14.38 15.30
CA ARG A 98 -15.95 -13.90 14.93
C ARG A 98 -16.04 -12.38 15.04
N ILE A 99 -16.41 -11.71 13.95
CA ILE A 99 -16.48 -10.26 13.85
C ILE A 99 -17.90 -9.85 13.45
N LEU A 100 -18.55 -9.01 14.26
CA LEU A 100 -19.80 -8.35 13.90
C LEU A 100 -19.50 -6.96 13.36
N LEU A 101 -19.99 -6.65 12.17
CA LEU A 101 -19.81 -5.37 11.48
C LEU A 101 -21.16 -4.76 11.11
N LEU A 102 -21.45 -3.57 11.64
CA LEU A 102 -22.50 -2.70 11.10
C LEU A 102 -21.93 -1.82 9.99
N ASP A 103 -22.52 -1.88 8.80
CA ASP A 103 -22.19 -1.03 7.68
C ASP A 103 -23.44 -0.63 6.85
N PRO A 104 -24.12 0.47 7.22
CA PRO A 104 -25.28 0.99 6.49
C PRO A 104 -24.94 1.41 5.06
N THR A 105 -23.66 1.64 4.74
CA THR A 105 -23.24 2.04 3.39
C THR A 105 -23.24 0.89 2.39
N THR A 106 -23.32 -0.35 2.87
CA THR A 106 -23.16 -1.61 2.12
C THR A 106 -21.78 -1.82 1.49
N THR A 107 -20.82 -0.91 1.69
CA THR A 107 -19.50 -0.95 1.03
C THR A 107 -18.72 -2.23 1.38
N SER A 108 -18.72 -2.61 2.66
CA SER A 108 -18.00 -3.78 3.17
C SER A 108 -18.52 -5.09 2.58
N ARG A 109 -19.82 -5.19 2.26
CA ARG A 109 -20.40 -6.39 1.64
C ARG A 109 -19.74 -6.70 0.30
N TYR A 110 -19.50 -5.68 -0.52
CA TYR A 110 -18.81 -5.85 -1.80
C TYR A 110 -17.30 -6.05 -1.61
N ALA A 111 -16.67 -5.19 -0.80
CA ALA A 111 -15.22 -5.17 -0.63
C ALA A 111 -14.64 -6.46 -0.03
N TYR A 112 -15.41 -7.19 0.80
CA TYR A 112 -14.95 -8.39 1.49
C TYR A 112 -15.60 -9.67 0.97
N ALA A 113 -16.07 -9.67 -0.29
CA ALA A 113 -16.60 -10.82 -1.02
C ALA A 113 -17.96 -11.38 -0.54
N HIS A 114 -18.66 -10.71 0.38
CA HIS A 114 -20.00 -11.11 0.83
C HIS A 114 -21.11 -10.85 -0.21
N ALA A 115 -20.80 -10.12 -1.27
CA ALA A 115 -21.66 -9.96 -2.45
C ALA A 115 -21.44 -11.04 -3.52
N VAL A 116 -20.45 -11.94 -3.37
CA VAL A 116 -20.21 -13.04 -4.31
C VAL A 116 -21.24 -14.16 -4.08
N PRO A 117 -22.04 -14.55 -5.09
CA PRO A 117 -23.07 -15.57 -4.92
C PRO A 117 -22.51 -16.93 -4.44
N GLY A 118 -23.08 -17.46 -3.35
CA GLY A 118 -22.76 -18.78 -2.79
C GLY A 118 -21.39 -18.90 -2.11
N LEU A 119 -20.56 -17.85 -2.09
CA LEU A 119 -19.22 -17.94 -1.51
C LEU A 119 -19.26 -18.16 0.02
N ARG A 120 -20.17 -17.48 0.71
CA ARG A 120 -20.34 -17.56 2.17
C ARG A 120 -20.82 -18.93 2.66
N ASP A 121 -21.55 -19.65 1.82
CA ASP A 121 -22.01 -21.01 2.14
C ASP A 121 -20.85 -22.01 2.07
N ALA A 122 -19.81 -21.71 1.29
CA ALA A 122 -18.65 -22.58 1.09
C ALA A 122 -17.44 -22.21 1.96
N VAL A 123 -17.27 -20.92 2.30
CA VAL A 123 -16.14 -20.41 3.06
C VAL A 123 -16.63 -19.47 4.17
N ASP A 124 -16.55 -19.95 5.41
CA ASP A 124 -16.76 -19.11 6.59
C ASP A 124 -15.47 -18.35 6.94
N ASP A 125 -15.54 -17.03 6.77
CA ASP A 125 -14.48 -16.07 7.11
C ASP A 125 -14.68 -15.39 8.48
N GLY A 126 -15.68 -15.84 9.25
CA GLY A 126 -16.00 -15.34 10.58
C GLY A 126 -16.55 -13.91 10.62
N LEU A 127 -16.73 -13.24 9.48
CA LEU A 127 -17.31 -11.90 9.41
C LEU A 127 -18.83 -11.99 9.26
N THR A 128 -19.56 -11.21 10.04
CA THR A 128 -21.01 -11.01 9.89
C THR A 128 -21.25 -9.53 9.62
N ILE A 129 -21.79 -9.20 8.44
CA ILE A 129 -22.04 -7.83 8.00
C ILE A 129 -23.54 -7.57 8.05
N LEU A 130 -23.95 -6.55 8.79
CA LEU A 130 -25.32 -6.08 8.89
C LEU A 130 -25.41 -4.64 8.39
N THR A 131 -26.53 -4.28 7.78
CA THR A 131 -26.78 -2.92 7.30
C THR A 131 -27.70 -2.15 8.23
N GLU A 132 -28.62 -2.85 8.90
CA GLU A 132 -29.63 -2.25 9.76
C GLU A 132 -29.16 -2.15 11.21
N PRO A 133 -29.21 -0.95 11.83
CA PRO A 133 -28.83 -0.77 13.23
C PRO A 133 -29.65 -1.64 14.18
N ALA A 134 -30.95 -1.83 13.92
CA ALA A 134 -31.83 -2.63 14.76
C ALA A 134 -31.35 -4.09 14.86
N GLU A 135 -31.08 -4.74 13.72
CA GLU A 135 -30.56 -6.12 13.68
C GLU A 135 -29.19 -6.24 14.35
N PHE A 136 -28.36 -5.20 14.21
CA PHE A 136 -27.05 -5.16 14.87
C PHE A 136 -27.18 -5.10 16.40
N LEU A 137 -28.13 -4.31 16.91
CA LEU A 137 -28.40 -4.21 18.34
C LEU A 137 -28.96 -5.52 18.93
N GLU A 138 -29.76 -6.26 18.16
CA GLU A 138 -30.30 -7.58 18.58
C GLU A 138 -29.20 -8.62 18.82
N ARG A 139 -28.02 -8.45 18.21
CA ARG A 139 -26.88 -9.37 18.34
C ARG A 139 -25.85 -8.97 19.39
N ALA A 140 -26.17 -7.99 20.24
CA ALA A 140 -25.26 -7.45 21.26
C ALA A 140 -24.74 -8.51 22.25
N ASP A 141 -25.58 -9.48 22.61
CA ASP A 141 -25.29 -10.47 23.65
C ASP A 141 -24.59 -11.73 23.12
N GLU A 142 -24.41 -11.86 21.80
CA GLU A 142 -23.64 -12.95 21.21
C GLU A 142 -22.13 -12.83 21.52
N PRO A 143 -21.41 -13.96 21.64
CA PRO A 143 -19.97 -13.92 21.87
C PRO A 143 -19.22 -13.53 20.59
N TRP A 144 -18.77 -12.27 20.54
CA TRP A 144 -17.98 -11.72 19.44
C TRP A 144 -16.52 -11.52 19.84
N THR A 145 -15.59 -11.86 18.94
CA THR A 145 -14.18 -11.48 19.09
C THR A 145 -14.00 -9.97 18.89
N ALA A 146 -14.77 -9.40 17.97
CA ALA A 146 -14.79 -7.96 17.74
C ALA A 146 -16.17 -7.48 17.29
N VAL A 147 -16.46 -6.22 17.63
CA VAL A 147 -17.65 -5.51 17.18
C VAL A 147 -17.23 -4.19 16.55
N ILE A 148 -17.63 -3.98 15.30
CA ILE A 148 -17.19 -2.86 14.47
C ILE A 148 -18.42 -2.13 13.92
N ALA A 149 -18.39 -0.79 13.91
CA ALA A 149 -19.47 0.00 13.34
C ALA A 149 -18.98 1.12 12.41
N VAL A 150 -19.48 1.12 11.17
CA VAL A 150 -19.43 2.28 10.27
C VAL A 150 -20.57 3.22 10.65
N ARG A 151 -20.24 4.48 10.97
CA ARG A 151 -21.20 5.46 11.50
C ARG A 151 -21.95 6.24 10.42
N ASP A 152 -21.57 6.08 9.16
CA ASP A 152 -22.22 6.72 8.03
C ASP A 152 -23.72 6.42 8.02
N LEU A 153 -24.52 7.44 7.70
CA LEU A 153 -25.98 7.35 7.56
C LEU A 153 -26.76 7.04 8.85
N LEU A 154 -26.08 6.87 9.99
CA LEU A 154 -26.75 6.66 11.28
C LEU A 154 -27.40 7.95 11.79
N SER A 155 -28.59 7.83 12.38
CA SER A 155 -29.19 8.94 13.13
C SER A 155 -28.43 9.17 14.45
N ASP A 156 -28.64 10.32 15.08
CA ASP A 156 -28.00 10.61 16.37
C ASP A 156 -28.44 9.61 17.47
N ASN A 157 -29.68 9.11 17.39
CA ASN A 157 -30.19 8.06 18.28
C ASN A 157 -29.53 6.69 18.01
N ASP A 158 -29.34 6.33 16.74
CA ASP A 158 -28.66 5.09 16.38
C ASP A 158 -27.21 5.12 16.83
N ILE A 159 -26.54 6.27 16.70
CA ILE A 159 -25.18 6.48 17.19
C ILE A 159 -25.09 6.24 18.70
N ASP A 160 -26.03 6.78 19.48
CA ASP A 160 -26.07 6.58 20.94
C ASP A 160 -26.22 5.09 21.31
N ALA A 161 -27.13 4.38 20.62
CA ALA A 161 -27.36 2.96 20.84
C ALA A 161 -26.15 2.10 20.44
N VAL A 162 -25.55 2.39 19.29
CA VAL A 162 -24.34 1.71 18.80
C VAL A 162 -23.16 1.96 19.74
N ASP A 163 -22.93 3.19 20.19
CA ASP A 163 -21.87 3.51 21.15
C ASP A 163 -22.06 2.75 22.48
N ALA A 164 -23.31 2.61 22.96
CA ALA A 164 -23.62 1.84 24.16
C ALA A 164 -23.35 0.33 23.98
N LEU A 165 -23.65 -0.23 22.81
CA LEU A 165 -23.34 -1.62 22.47
C LEU A 165 -21.83 -1.82 22.41
N LEU A 166 -21.09 -0.97 21.71
CA LEU A 166 -19.62 -1.04 21.65
C LEU A 166 -19.01 -0.97 23.06
N ALA A 167 -19.49 -0.08 23.92
CA ALA A 167 -19.03 -0.03 25.31
C ALA A 167 -19.30 -1.34 26.07
N THR A 168 -20.44 -1.99 25.82
CA THR A 168 -20.79 -3.28 26.42
C THR A 168 -19.92 -4.42 25.90
N ALA A 169 -19.74 -4.51 24.58
CA ALA A 169 -18.87 -5.50 23.94
C ALA A 169 -17.42 -5.38 24.43
N ALA A 170 -16.91 -4.15 24.58
CA ALA A 170 -15.58 -3.89 25.14
C ALA A 170 -15.44 -4.40 26.58
N ARG A 171 -16.46 -4.21 27.43
CA ARG A 171 -16.47 -4.77 28.81
C ARG A 171 -16.47 -6.29 28.84
N HIS A 172 -17.02 -6.94 27.81
CA HIS A 172 -16.97 -8.39 27.64
C HIS A 172 -15.68 -8.88 26.95
N GLY A 173 -14.72 -7.99 26.69
CA GLY A 173 -13.40 -8.34 26.15
C GLY A 173 -13.33 -8.36 24.62
N ALA A 174 -14.39 -7.97 23.91
CA ALA A 174 -14.35 -7.84 22.46
C ALA A 174 -13.50 -6.63 22.05
N VAL A 175 -12.76 -6.75 20.95
CA VAL A 175 -12.11 -5.60 20.32
C VAL A 175 -13.17 -4.74 19.67
N VAL A 176 -13.26 -3.47 20.05
CA VAL A 176 -14.23 -2.54 19.45
C VAL A 176 -13.57 -1.52 18.55
N ALA A 177 -14.16 -1.30 17.39
CA ALA A 177 -13.70 -0.30 16.43
C ALA A 177 -14.88 0.44 15.81
N THR A 178 -14.64 1.67 15.38
CA THR A 178 -15.67 2.43 14.65
C THR A 178 -15.04 3.38 13.65
N GLY A 179 -15.79 3.82 12.65
CA GLY A 179 -15.24 4.70 11.65
C GLY A 179 -16.28 5.36 10.77
N VAL A 180 -15.78 6.26 9.93
CA VAL A 180 -16.59 7.01 8.97
C VAL A 180 -15.93 6.85 7.60
N LEU A 181 -16.69 6.42 6.60
CA LEU A 181 -16.14 6.19 5.26
C LEU A 181 -16.27 7.47 4.42
N ARG A 182 -17.50 7.96 4.26
CA ARG A 182 -17.83 9.04 3.31
C ARG A 182 -18.82 10.08 3.83
N ASP A 183 -19.50 9.85 4.95
CA ASP A 183 -20.54 10.76 5.48
C ASP A 183 -19.94 11.99 6.22
N PRO A 184 -20.09 13.22 5.68
CA PRO A 184 -19.57 14.42 6.32
C PRO A 184 -20.24 14.77 7.66
N LYS A 185 -21.52 14.42 7.87
CA LYS A 185 -22.22 14.65 9.14
C LYS A 185 -21.60 13.76 10.22
N ALA A 186 -21.47 12.47 9.95
CA ALA A 186 -20.85 11.52 10.87
C ALA A 186 -19.38 11.89 11.16
N PHE A 187 -18.64 12.34 10.15
CA PHE A 187 -17.26 12.82 10.33
C PHE A 187 -17.18 14.04 11.25
N ARG A 188 -18.07 15.04 11.07
CA ARG A 188 -18.14 16.21 11.94
C ARG A 188 -18.46 15.85 13.40
N ALA A 189 -19.31 14.85 13.61
CA ALA A 189 -19.67 14.38 14.95
C ALA A 189 -18.47 13.81 15.73
N LEU A 190 -17.41 13.32 15.07
CA LEU A 190 -16.21 12.82 15.75
C LEU A 190 -15.49 13.91 16.56
N ALA A 191 -15.58 15.18 16.16
CA ALA A 191 -14.91 16.28 16.85
C ALA A 191 -15.56 16.64 18.19
N THR A 192 -16.87 16.45 18.29
CA THR A 192 -17.64 16.75 19.51
C THR A 192 -17.82 15.52 20.39
N ARG A 193 -17.78 14.33 19.79
CA ARG A 193 -18.05 13.04 20.44
C ARG A 193 -17.03 11.98 19.98
N PRO A 194 -15.77 12.05 20.46
CA PRO A 194 -14.78 11.05 20.11
C PRO A 194 -15.19 9.67 20.65
N PRO A 195 -15.15 8.61 19.84
CA PRO A 195 -15.65 7.30 20.24
C PRO A 195 -14.69 6.58 21.20
N ALA A 196 -15.26 5.86 22.17
CA ALA A 196 -14.52 4.98 23.06
C ALA A 196 -14.24 3.63 22.36
N ALA A 197 -13.22 3.60 21.50
CA ALA A 197 -12.88 2.43 20.70
C ALA A 197 -11.37 2.10 20.75
N ALA A 198 -11.01 0.84 20.50
CA ALA A 198 -9.61 0.42 20.36
C ALA A 198 -8.99 0.89 19.04
N ALA A 199 -9.83 1.10 18.01
CA ALA A 199 -9.43 1.65 16.73
C ALA A 199 -10.52 2.55 16.14
N VAL A 200 -10.09 3.65 15.51
CA VAL A 200 -10.95 4.55 14.74
C VAL A 200 -10.43 4.64 13.31
N PHE A 201 -11.27 4.35 12.33
CA PHE A 201 -10.89 4.43 10.90
C PHE A 201 -11.63 5.53 10.16
N LEU A 202 -10.96 6.14 9.19
CA LEU A 202 -11.53 7.15 8.30
C LEU A 202 -11.29 6.74 6.86
N GLY A 203 -12.30 6.88 6.02
CA GLY A 203 -12.18 6.82 4.57
C GLY A 203 -11.96 8.18 3.93
N GLU A 204 -12.33 8.28 2.67
CA GLU A 204 -12.13 9.42 1.79
C GLU A 204 -12.80 10.72 2.29
N VAL A 205 -13.76 10.61 3.23
CA VAL A 205 -14.34 11.77 3.92
C VAL A 205 -13.28 12.68 4.55
N CYS A 206 -12.15 12.11 5.00
CA CYS A 206 -11.10 12.87 5.67
C CYS A 206 -10.25 13.74 4.73
N VAL A 207 -10.49 13.63 3.43
CA VAL A 207 -9.93 14.49 2.37
C VAL A 207 -11.03 15.00 1.44
N GLU A 208 -12.24 15.14 1.99
CA GLU A 208 -13.42 15.68 1.28
C GLU A 208 -13.82 14.90 0.02
N ARG A 209 -13.41 13.63 -0.08
CA ARG A 209 -13.68 12.73 -1.22
C ARG A 209 -13.09 13.24 -2.54
N GLU A 210 -12.06 14.09 -2.46
CA GLU A 210 -11.33 14.64 -3.62
C GLU A 210 -10.32 13.64 -4.21
N MET A 211 -9.78 12.76 -3.37
CA MET A 211 -8.77 11.79 -3.77
C MET A 211 -8.78 10.55 -2.86
N PRO A 212 -8.18 9.43 -3.29
CA PRO A 212 -8.04 8.27 -2.43
C PRO A 212 -7.21 8.57 -1.17
N CYS A 213 -7.79 8.31 -0.01
CA CYS A 213 -7.12 8.39 1.29
C CYS A 213 -7.88 7.55 2.31
N GLY A 214 -7.16 6.93 3.23
CA GLY A 214 -7.74 6.32 4.41
C GLY A 214 -6.78 6.38 5.59
N THR A 215 -7.33 6.36 6.81
CA THR A 215 -6.54 6.37 8.03
C THR A 215 -7.09 5.37 9.03
N VAL A 216 -6.21 4.80 9.85
CA VAL A 216 -6.61 4.03 11.04
C VAL A 216 -5.81 4.53 12.21
N SER A 217 -6.48 4.95 13.26
CA SER A 217 -5.89 5.35 14.53
C SER A 217 -6.19 4.30 15.58
N PHE A 218 -5.16 3.70 16.13
CA PHE A 218 -5.27 2.71 17.21
C PHE A 218 -4.95 3.37 18.55
N THR A 219 -5.59 2.92 19.62
CA THR A 219 -5.09 3.23 20.95
C THR A 219 -3.67 2.67 21.10
N ARG A 220 -2.87 3.28 21.97
CA ARG A 220 -1.50 2.83 22.24
C ARG A 220 -1.44 1.37 22.65
N GLU A 221 -2.41 0.92 23.44
CA GLU A 221 -2.53 -0.47 23.87
C GLU A 221 -2.82 -1.39 22.68
N ALA A 222 -3.81 -1.06 21.85
CA ALA A 222 -4.14 -1.83 20.66
C ALA A 222 -2.95 -1.90 19.70
N PHE A 223 -2.31 -0.77 19.41
CA PHE A 223 -1.19 -0.70 18.48
C PHE A 223 0.04 -1.48 18.95
N ALA A 224 0.17 -1.78 20.25
CA ALA A 224 1.32 -2.50 20.79
C ALA A 224 1.57 -3.84 20.09
N LEU A 225 0.51 -4.49 19.59
CA LEU A 225 0.59 -5.71 18.78
C LEU A 225 1.50 -5.56 17.55
N TRP A 226 1.36 -4.43 16.84
CA TRP A 226 2.14 -4.13 15.63
C TRP A 226 3.32 -3.20 15.89
N ASN A 227 3.46 -2.71 17.12
CA ASN A 227 4.58 -1.88 17.52
C ASN A 227 5.78 -2.73 17.92
N ASN A 228 6.29 -3.53 16.98
CA ASN A 228 7.51 -4.31 17.10
C ASN A 228 8.25 -4.42 15.74
N PRO A 229 9.54 -4.80 15.70
CA PRO A 229 10.32 -4.86 14.46
C PRO A 229 9.71 -5.74 13.37
N MET A 230 8.98 -6.79 13.74
CA MET A 230 8.45 -7.79 12.82
C MET A 230 7.16 -7.35 12.16
N ASP A 231 6.25 -6.74 12.92
CA ASP A 231 4.88 -6.46 12.47
C ASP A 231 4.62 -4.99 12.14
N CYS A 232 5.61 -4.13 12.35
CA CYS A 232 5.46 -2.69 12.11
C CYS A 232 5.10 -2.34 10.66
N VAL A 233 5.12 -3.29 9.74
CA VAL A 233 4.81 -3.09 8.32
C VAL A 233 3.57 -3.86 7.87
N ALA A 234 2.86 -4.52 8.79
CA ALA A 234 1.67 -5.33 8.51
C ALA A 234 0.47 -4.52 7.96
N HIS A 235 0.45 -3.22 8.24
CA HIS A 235 -0.59 -2.26 7.85
C HIS A 235 -0.20 -1.36 6.68
N VAL A 236 1.06 -1.40 6.23
CA VAL A 236 1.56 -0.48 5.20
C VAL A 236 0.87 -0.76 3.87
N SER A 237 0.41 0.32 3.21
CA SER A 237 -0.11 0.29 1.86
C SER A 237 0.78 1.07 0.90
N THR A 238 0.75 0.72 -0.38
CA THR A 238 1.49 1.47 -1.43
C THR A 238 0.84 2.85 -1.55
N PHE A 239 1.59 3.95 -1.54
CA PHE A 239 1.11 5.34 -1.44
C PHE A 239 0.58 5.81 -0.07
N GLY A 240 0.53 4.93 0.95
CA GLY A 240 0.09 5.30 2.28
C GLY A 240 0.90 6.47 2.84
N GLY A 241 0.22 7.56 3.20
CA GLY A 241 0.85 8.78 3.72
C GLY A 241 1.47 9.69 2.64
N ASN A 242 1.04 9.57 1.38
CA ASN A 242 1.43 10.50 0.31
C ASN A 242 1.20 11.97 0.72
N THR A 243 2.17 12.82 0.38
CA THR A 243 2.23 14.24 0.73
C THR A 243 0.95 15.01 0.39
N VAL A 244 0.33 14.76 -0.77
CA VAL A 244 -0.90 15.46 -1.20
C VAL A 244 -2.07 15.10 -0.29
N ALA A 245 -2.31 13.80 -0.07
CA ALA A 245 -3.36 13.31 0.82
C ALA A 245 -3.18 13.86 2.24
N MET A 246 -1.95 13.88 2.75
CA MET A 246 -1.65 14.40 4.09
C MET A 246 -1.86 15.93 4.18
N ARG A 247 -1.64 16.69 3.10
CA ARG A 247 -1.96 18.13 3.06
C ARG A 247 -3.45 18.38 3.19
N LEU A 248 -4.26 17.67 2.39
CA LEU A 248 -5.72 17.79 2.43
C LEU A 248 -6.24 17.35 3.81
N LEU A 249 -5.78 16.20 4.30
CA LEU A 249 -6.15 15.71 5.64
C LEU A 249 -5.81 16.72 6.74
N ASN A 250 -4.62 17.32 6.70
CA ASN A 250 -4.23 18.34 7.68
C ASN A 250 -5.13 19.59 7.62
N ALA A 251 -5.57 20.01 6.43
CA ALA A 251 -6.51 21.11 6.28
C ALA A 251 -7.88 20.74 6.87
N THR A 252 -8.45 19.63 6.40
CA THR A 252 -9.75 19.12 6.85
C THR A 252 -9.81 18.90 8.37
N LEU A 253 -8.74 18.38 9.00
CA LEU A 253 -8.69 18.19 10.45
C LEU A 253 -8.64 19.52 11.23
N ARG A 254 -8.00 20.56 10.67
CA ARG A 254 -7.92 21.89 11.31
C ARG A 254 -9.24 22.65 11.17
N ASP A 255 -9.95 22.44 10.08
CA ASP A 255 -11.30 22.99 9.90
C ASP A 255 -12.30 22.29 10.82
N LEU A 256 -12.16 20.96 10.97
CA LEU A 256 -12.98 20.17 11.87
C LEU A 256 -12.73 20.52 13.35
N ARG A 257 -11.46 20.69 13.75
CA ARG A 257 -11.08 21.10 15.10
C ARG A 257 -9.99 22.18 15.03
N PRO A 258 -10.36 23.47 15.18
CA PRO A 258 -9.40 24.56 15.18
C PRO A 258 -8.27 24.33 16.19
N THR A 259 -7.04 24.58 15.75
CA THR A 259 -5.84 24.36 16.55
C THR A 259 -5.60 25.49 17.54
N ALA A 260 -5.12 25.14 18.73
CA ALA A 260 -4.65 26.12 19.70
C ALA A 260 -3.25 26.65 19.31
N PRO A 261 -2.83 27.85 19.75
CA PRO A 261 -1.53 28.43 19.39
C PRO A 261 -0.31 27.53 19.67
N ARG A 262 -0.38 26.70 20.73
CA ARG A 262 0.67 25.73 21.06
C ARG A 262 0.74 24.58 20.06
N GLU A 263 -0.40 24.18 19.52
CA GLU A 263 -0.49 23.13 18.51
C GLU A 263 0.05 23.66 17.19
N ASP A 264 -0.29 24.90 16.79
CA ASP A 264 0.31 25.55 15.62
C ASP A 264 1.84 25.64 15.74
N ALA A 265 2.34 26.01 16.92
CA ALA A 265 3.78 26.01 17.19
C ALA A 265 4.40 24.59 17.12
N ALA A 266 3.66 23.53 17.46
CA ALA A 266 4.12 22.16 17.29
C ALA A 266 4.15 21.76 15.80
N LEU A 267 3.10 22.10 15.04
CA LEU A 267 3.02 21.88 13.60
C LEU A 267 4.19 22.55 12.87
N GLU A 268 4.49 23.80 13.22
CA GLU A 268 5.59 24.55 12.59
C GLU A 268 6.96 23.98 12.96
N ARG A 269 7.15 23.52 14.21
CA ARG A 269 8.39 22.84 14.61
C ARG A 269 8.58 21.51 13.86
N MET A 270 7.52 20.74 13.59
CA MET A 270 7.62 19.54 12.76
C MET A 270 7.99 19.85 11.30
N ARG A 271 7.55 21.01 10.79
CA ARG A 271 7.97 21.49 9.47
C ARG A 271 9.47 21.85 9.44
N ARG A 272 9.93 22.65 10.40
CA ARG A 272 11.30 23.21 10.43
C ARG A 272 12.37 22.26 10.96
N HIS A 273 12.05 21.39 11.92
CA HIS A 273 13.05 20.61 12.65
C HIS A 273 12.86 19.10 12.47
N ARG A 274 13.80 18.49 11.73
CA ARG A 274 13.80 17.05 11.43
C ARG A 274 13.71 16.17 12.69
N LEU A 275 14.45 16.51 13.75
CA LEU A 275 14.45 15.73 14.99
C LEU A 275 13.08 15.75 15.68
N VAL A 276 12.40 16.90 15.68
CA VAL A 276 11.04 17.04 16.25
C VAL A 276 10.04 16.26 15.41
N ARG A 277 10.04 16.46 14.09
CA ARG A 277 9.19 15.72 13.14
C ARG A 277 9.24 14.22 13.37
N ARG A 278 10.47 13.69 13.40
CA ARG A 278 10.73 12.27 13.63
C ARG A 278 10.24 11.79 14.98
N THR A 279 10.51 12.56 16.03
CA THR A 279 10.08 12.19 17.39
C THR A 279 8.55 12.13 17.45
N ARG A 280 7.86 13.10 16.87
CA ARG A 280 6.39 13.13 16.81
C ARG A 280 5.82 12.00 15.98
N LEU A 281 6.43 11.68 14.84
CA LEU A 281 6.02 10.52 14.06
C LEU A 281 6.22 9.20 14.84
N ARG A 282 7.34 9.04 15.55
CA ARG A 282 7.58 7.88 16.42
C ARG A 282 6.53 7.75 17.52
N LEU A 283 6.08 8.88 18.06
CA LEU A 283 5.09 8.93 19.13
C LEU A 283 3.68 8.65 18.61
N HIS A 284 3.28 9.22 17.47
CA HIS A 284 1.88 9.25 17.04
C HIS A 284 1.59 8.41 15.80
N GLY A 285 2.60 7.81 15.19
CA GLY A 285 2.46 6.97 14.00
C GLY A 285 3.09 5.61 14.24
N ASN A 286 4.10 5.27 13.45
CA ASN A 286 4.72 3.96 13.48
C ASN A 286 6.13 4.02 14.10
N THR A 287 6.23 3.67 15.39
CA THR A 287 7.48 3.78 16.15
C THR A 287 8.58 2.91 15.56
N TRP A 288 8.32 1.62 15.33
CA TRP A 288 9.34 0.67 14.89
C TRP A 288 9.73 0.81 13.43
N GLN A 289 8.80 1.15 12.55
CA GLN A 289 9.16 1.50 11.19
C GLN A 289 10.12 2.70 11.21
N THR A 290 9.80 3.77 11.95
CA THR A 290 10.70 4.93 12.04
C THR A 290 12.05 4.56 12.65
N ARG A 291 12.08 3.69 13.67
CA ARG A 291 13.34 3.17 14.25
C ARG A 291 14.18 2.39 13.26
N ALA A 292 13.57 1.50 12.47
CA ALA A 292 14.27 0.71 11.47
C ALA A 292 14.95 1.62 10.43
N ILE A 293 14.26 2.68 9.99
CA ILE A 293 14.78 3.69 9.06
C ILE A 293 15.96 4.47 9.66
N ASP A 294 15.86 4.82 10.95
CA ASP A 294 16.93 5.50 11.65
C ASP A 294 18.15 4.61 11.90
N LEU A 295 17.93 3.34 12.27
CA LEU A 295 18.98 2.35 12.46
C LEU A 295 19.74 2.09 11.15
N ALA A 296 19.01 2.00 10.05
CA ALA A 296 19.57 1.96 8.70
C ALA A 296 20.30 3.26 8.30
N GLY A 297 20.00 4.38 8.98
CA GLY A 297 20.52 5.70 8.64
C GLY A 297 20.12 6.18 7.26
N ILE A 298 19.01 5.66 6.72
CA ILE A 298 18.43 6.06 5.43
C ILE A 298 17.37 7.15 5.57
N ASN A 299 17.09 7.63 6.79
CA ASN A 299 16.12 8.70 7.08
C ASN A 299 16.58 10.07 6.53
N MET A 300 16.50 10.25 5.23
CA MET A 300 16.87 11.47 4.52
C MET A 300 15.68 12.43 4.44
N THR A 301 15.96 13.73 4.50
CA THR A 301 14.97 14.77 4.22
C THR A 301 15.40 15.47 2.96
N PHE A 302 14.55 15.40 1.95
CA PHE A 302 14.77 16.07 0.68
C PHE A 302 13.98 17.38 0.64
N GLU A 303 14.63 18.45 0.18
CA GLU A 303 13.98 19.73 -0.08
C GLU A 303 13.19 19.69 -1.38
N GLN A 304 13.74 19.04 -2.40
CA GLN A 304 13.18 18.98 -3.74
C GLN A 304 13.37 17.61 -4.40
N ALA A 305 12.46 17.29 -5.32
CA ALA A 305 12.55 16.15 -6.23
C ALA A 305 12.16 16.61 -7.64
N ASP A 306 13.02 16.38 -8.62
CA ASP A 306 12.78 16.77 -10.01
C ASP A 306 13.41 15.77 -10.99
N GLY A 307 12.57 15.17 -11.84
CA GLY A 307 12.95 14.04 -12.66
C GLY A 307 13.45 12.89 -11.79
N VAL A 308 14.65 12.41 -12.05
CA VAL A 308 15.29 11.36 -11.22
C VAL A 308 16.13 11.91 -10.08
N ARG A 309 16.14 13.23 -9.86
CA ARG A 309 17.04 13.87 -8.89
C ARG A 309 16.32 14.29 -7.62
N TYR A 310 17.02 14.12 -6.51
CA TYR A 310 16.65 14.59 -5.19
C TYR A 310 17.68 15.56 -4.63
N THR A 311 17.22 16.66 -4.05
CA THR A 311 18.07 17.66 -3.38
C THR A 311 17.97 17.51 -1.86
N ALA A 312 19.09 17.36 -1.17
CA ALA A 312 19.17 17.48 0.30
C ALA A 312 20.45 18.20 0.73
N GLY A 313 20.32 19.33 1.43
CA GLY A 313 21.44 20.10 1.96
C GLY A 313 22.41 20.59 0.88
N GLY A 314 21.89 20.94 -0.30
CA GLY A 314 22.69 21.35 -1.46
C GLY A 314 23.36 20.20 -2.23
N ARG A 315 23.23 18.95 -1.77
CA ARG A 315 23.71 17.77 -2.49
C ARG A 315 22.59 17.16 -3.32
N GLN A 316 22.96 16.69 -4.52
CA GLN A 316 22.08 15.94 -5.42
C GLN A 316 22.25 14.43 -5.22
N TYR A 317 21.14 13.72 -5.30
CA TYR A 317 21.05 12.27 -5.29
C TYR A 317 20.24 11.82 -6.50
N VAL A 318 20.62 10.70 -7.13
CA VAL A 318 19.87 10.13 -8.25
C VAL A 318 19.09 8.92 -7.77
N ASP A 319 17.80 8.93 -8.01
CA ASP A 319 16.89 7.83 -7.71
C ASP A 319 16.90 6.79 -8.83
N VAL A 320 17.46 5.61 -8.51
CA VAL A 320 17.38 4.42 -9.36
C VAL A 320 16.44 3.37 -8.78
N ALA A 321 15.56 3.77 -7.85
CA ALA A 321 14.48 2.97 -7.29
C ALA A 321 13.08 3.46 -7.72
N SER A 322 12.98 4.55 -8.48
CA SER A 322 11.72 5.06 -9.06
C SER A 322 10.62 5.23 -7.99
N GLY A 323 10.97 5.79 -6.83
CA GLY A 323 10.01 5.95 -5.73
C GLY A 323 9.56 4.64 -5.06
N ALA A 324 10.25 3.51 -5.27
CA ALA A 324 9.79 2.12 -5.05
C ALA A 324 8.85 1.57 -6.15
N GLY A 325 8.97 2.10 -7.37
CA GLY A 325 8.23 1.72 -8.57
C GLY A 325 7.23 2.74 -9.12
N PRO A 326 6.57 3.61 -8.32
CA PRO A 326 5.55 4.50 -8.86
C PRO A 326 6.01 5.72 -9.67
N ALA A 327 7.28 6.12 -9.60
CA ALA A 327 7.78 7.27 -10.34
C ALA A 327 8.14 6.88 -11.78
N PHE A 328 7.14 6.57 -12.60
CA PHE A 328 7.31 6.02 -13.95
C PHE A 328 8.24 6.84 -14.84
N ARG A 329 8.01 8.16 -14.89
CA ARG A 329 8.87 9.14 -15.61
C ARG A 329 9.86 9.87 -14.71
N GLY A 330 9.84 9.61 -13.40
CA GLY A 330 10.49 10.41 -12.37
C GLY A 330 9.51 11.30 -11.60
N HIS A 331 10.05 12.16 -10.73
CA HIS A 331 9.31 13.01 -9.79
C HIS A 331 9.03 14.40 -10.37
N ASN A 332 7.81 14.92 -10.17
CA ASN A 332 7.44 16.29 -10.55
C ASN A 332 7.79 16.69 -12.01
N THR A 333 7.75 15.74 -12.94
CA THR A 333 8.15 15.92 -14.35
C THR A 333 7.15 16.74 -15.17
N ARG A 334 5.91 16.82 -14.70
CA ARG A 334 4.84 17.59 -15.35
C ARG A 334 5.02 19.09 -15.13
N SER A 335 4.50 19.89 -16.07
CA SER A 335 4.36 21.32 -15.83
C SER A 335 3.15 21.60 -14.92
N PRO A 336 3.22 22.61 -14.04
CA PRO A 336 2.07 23.04 -13.24
C PRO A 336 0.87 23.44 -14.10
N GLU A 337 1.12 24.06 -15.25
CA GLU A 337 0.09 24.47 -16.21
C GLU A 337 -0.63 23.27 -16.87
N SER A 338 0.09 22.18 -17.14
CA SER A 338 -0.54 20.95 -17.63
C SER A 338 -1.52 20.40 -16.58
N ILE A 339 -1.12 20.36 -15.31
CA ILE A 339 -1.96 19.87 -14.21
C ILE A 339 -3.18 20.76 -13.99
N SER A 340 -3.01 22.09 -13.99
CA SER A 340 -4.11 23.02 -13.71
C SER A 340 -5.21 22.99 -14.78
N ARG A 341 -4.86 22.59 -16.00
CA ARG A 341 -5.80 22.43 -17.13
C ARG A 341 -6.50 21.07 -17.15
N LEU A 342 -6.11 20.11 -16.31
CA LEU A 342 -6.78 18.81 -16.24
C LEU A 342 -8.22 19.00 -15.75
N SER A 343 -9.15 18.58 -16.59
CA SER A 343 -10.58 18.49 -16.28
C SER A 343 -10.86 17.15 -15.62
N ALA A 344 -11.75 17.13 -14.63
CA ALA A 344 -12.24 15.91 -14.00
C ALA A 344 -13.47 15.36 -14.77
N ASP A 345 -13.41 15.31 -16.10
CA ASP A 345 -14.50 14.79 -16.93
C ASP A 345 -14.44 13.27 -17.09
N SER A 346 -15.58 12.67 -17.43
CA SER A 346 -15.71 11.23 -17.63
C SER A 346 -14.83 10.69 -18.76
N ASP A 347 -14.49 11.52 -19.73
CA ASP A 347 -13.77 11.15 -20.95
C ASP A 347 -12.36 10.64 -20.61
N ALA A 348 -11.71 11.20 -19.59
CA ALA A 348 -10.39 10.74 -19.15
C ALA A 348 -10.38 9.26 -18.72
N ILE A 349 -11.46 8.76 -18.10
CA ILE A 349 -11.58 7.35 -17.70
C ILE A 349 -11.74 6.45 -18.93
N GLU A 350 -12.52 6.89 -19.92
CA GLU A 350 -12.70 6.16 -21.18
C GLU A 350 -11.41 6.13 -22.01
N GLN A 351 -10.70 7.25 -22.08
CA GLN A 351 -9.38 7.33 -22.70
C GLN A 351 -8.37 6.40 -22.00
N LEU A 352 -8.33 6.41 -20.67
CA LEU A 352 -7.46 5.49 -19.93
C LEU A 352 -7.82 4.03 -20.21
N THR A 353 -9.11 3.70 -20.24
CA THR A 353 -9.60 2.36 -20.56
C THR A 353 -9.14 1.94 -21.96
N ALA A 354 -9.27 2.80 -22.96
CA ALA A 354 -8.84 2.53 -24.33
C ALA A 354 -7.32 2.35 -24.43
N THR A 355 -6.54 3.23 -23.80
CA THR A 355 -5.08 3.17 -23.78
C THR A 355 -4.60 1.88 -23.12
N LEU A 356 -5.07 1.57 -21.91
CA LEU A 356 -4.71 0.34 -21.21
C LEU A 356 -5.22 -0.90 -21.96
N GLY A 357 -6.40 -0.83 -22.58
CA GLY A 357 -6.94 -1.96 -23.35
C GLY A 357 -6.07 -2.30 -24.56
N ARG A 358 -5.53 -1.29 -25.24
CA ARG A 358 -4.54 -1.49 -26.30
C ARG A 358 -3.20 -2.03 -25.78
N LEU A 359 -2.72 -1.50 -24.65
CA LEU A 359 -1.42 -1.88 -24.08
C LEU A 359 -1.40 -3.26 -23.42
N THR A 360 -2.54 -3.73 -22.91
CA THR A 360 -2.67 -5.03 -22.22
C THR A 360 -3.35 -6.10 -23.06
N GLY A 361 -4.11 -5.71 -24.09
CA GLY A 361 -4.98 -6.61 -24.86
C GLY A 361 -6.32 -6.94 -24.19
N LEU A 362 -6.65 -6.30 -23.06
CA LEU A 362 -7.87 -6.56 -22.28
C LEU A 362 -8.78 -5.32 -22.27
N PRO A 363 -10.01 -5.38 -22.82
CA PRO A 363 -10.77 -4.17 -23.18
C PRO A 363 -11.53 -3.49 -22.03
N VAL A 364 -11.75 -4.16 -20.91
CA VAL A 364 -12.58 -3.63 -19.81
C VAL A 364 -11.70 -3.24 -18.63
N MET A 365 -11.85 -2.01 -18.15
CA MET A 365 -11.11 -1.50 -16.99
C MET A 365 -12.05 -1.31 -15.79
N ALA A 366 -11.63 -1.81 -14.62
CA ALA A 366 -12.14 -1.37 -13.33
C ALA A 366 -11.08 -0.49 -12.63
N PRO A 367 -11.44 0.71 -12.14
CA PRO A 367 -10.49 1.58 -11.46
C PRO A 367 -10.18 1.06 -10.04
N ALA A 368 -8.96 1.31 -9.58
CA ALA A 368 -8.51 1.02 -8.22
C ALA A 368 -7.67 2.19 -7.67
N VAL A 369 -7.26 2.11 -6.41
CA VAL A 369 -6.53 3.20 -5.73
C VAL A 369 -5.11 2.81 -5.30
N SER A 370 -4.77 1.54 -5.46
CA SER A 370 -3.50 0.97 -5.04
C SER A 370 -3.29 -0.40 -5.70
N GLY A 371 -2.09 -0.97 -5.56
CA GLY A 371 -1.84 -2.36 -5.97
C GLY A 371 -2.72 -3.35 -5.21
N ALA A 372 -2.86 -3.19 -3.89
CA ALA A 372 -3.66 -4.10 -3.08
C ALA A 372 -5.15 -4.06 -3.47
N SER A 373 -5.70 -2.87 -3.71
CA SER A 373 -7.10 -2.73 -4.17
C SER A 373 -7.29 -3.26 -5.59
N ALA A 374 -6.33 -3.07 -6.50
CA ALA A 374 -6.40 -3.66 -7.84
C ALA A 374 -6.46 -5.19 -7.76
N VAL A 375 -5.60 -5.81 -6.94
CA VAL A 375 -5.63 -7.25 -6.73
C VAL A 375 -6.92 -7.71 -6.04
N ASP A 376 -7.36 -7.03 -4.98
CA ASP A 376 -8.60 -7.38 -4.28
C ASP A 376 -9.80 -7.38 -5.26
N LEU A 377 -9.90 -6.35 -6.11
CA LEU A 377 -10.94 -6.26 -7.15
C LEU A 377 -10.79 -7.32 -8.24
N ALA A 378 -9.57 -7.66 -8.65
CA ALA A 378 -9.32 -8.74 -9.61
C ALA A 378 -9.81 -10.10 -9.09
N VAL A 379 -9.54 -10.40 -7.81
CA VAL A 379 -10.01 -11.63 -7.16
C VAL A 379 -11.54 -11.63 -7.03
N LEU A 380 -12.14 -10.51 -6.62
CA LEU A 380 -13.60 -10.37 -6.55
C LEU A 380 -14.26 -10.57 -7.91
N ALA A 381 -13.70 -9.98 -8.97
CA ALA A 381 -14.19 -10.14 -10.34
C ALA A 381 -14.13 -11.62 -10.78
N ALA A 382 -13.03 -12.32 -10.49
CA ALA A 382 -12.88 -13.73 -10.82
C ALA A 382 -13.87 -14.63 -10.07
N LEU A 383 -14.01 -14.44 -8.75
CA LEU A 383 -14.95 -15.18 -7.91
C LEU A 383 -16.40 -14.91 -8.32
N GLY A 384 -16.75 -13.65 -8.63
CA GLY A 384 -18.07 -13.27 -9.12
C GLY A 384 -18.40 -13.79 -10.52
N ALA A 385 -17.41 -13.89 -11.42
CA ALA A 385 -17.55 -14.50 -12.74
C ALA A 385 -17.65 -16.03 -12.70
N ARG A 386 -17.17 -16.65 -11.61
CA ARG A 386 -17.12 -18.10 -11.37
C ARG A 386 -17.81 -18.49 -10.05
N PRO A 387 -19.10 -18.14 -9.85
CA PRO A 387 -19.81 -18.45 -8.61
C PRO A 387 -19.84 -19.96 -8.34
N GLY A 388 -19.77 -20.35 -7.08
CA GLY A 388 -19.62 -21.73 -6.63
C GLY A 388 -18.16 -22.23 -6.65
N ARG A 389 -17.23 -21.50 -7.27
CA ARG A 389 -15.79 -21.76 -7.16
C ARG A 389 -15.18 -20.79 -6.17
N HIS A 390 -14.49 -21.34 -5.18
CA HIS A 390 -14.06 -20.59 -3.99
C HIS A 390 -12.56 -20.74 -3.71
N THR A 391 -11.81 -21.34 -4.64
CA THR A 391 -10.37 -21.58 -4.48
C THR A 391 -9.57 -20.71 -5.45
N VAL A 392 -8.52 -20.07 -4.92
CA VAL A 392 -7.50 -19.36 -5.67
C VAL A 392 -6.19 -20.15 -5.54
N VAL A 393 -5.50 -20.35 -6.67
CA VAL A 393 -4.16 -20.97 -6.71
C VAL A 393 -3.12 -19.89 -6.94
N THR A 394 -2.03 -19.90 -6.19
CA THR A 394 -0.89 -18.99 -6.38
C THR A 394 0.44 -19.75 -6.21
N LEU A 395 1.56 -19.09 -6.50
CA LEU A 395 2.90 -19.65 -6.33
C LEU A 395 3.59 -19.08 -5.09
N ARG A 396 4.35 -19.91 -4.39
CA ARG A 396 5.23 -19.46 -3.29
C ARG A 396 6.26 -18.47 -3.81
N GLY A 397 6.46 -17.38 -3.08
CA GLY A 397 7.25 -16.20 -3.46
C GLY A 397 6.39 -15.03 -3.97
N ASN A 398 5.11 -15.25 -4.28
CA ASN A 398 4.20 -14.22 -4.78
C ASN A 398 3.93 -13.11 -3.74
N TYR A 399 3.87 -11.85 -4.16
CA TYR A 399 3.48 -10.70 -3.36
C TYR A 399 2.41 -9.89 -4.07
N SER A 400 1.18 -9.94 -3.58
CA SER A 400 0.06 -9.21 -4.18
C SER A 400 -0.48 -8.07 -3.34
N GLY A 401 0.20 -7.77 -2.23
CA GLY A 401 -0.16 -6.69 -1.33
C GLY A 401 -0.75 -7.17 -0.01
N LYS A 402 -1.40 -6.23 0.69
CA LYS A 402 -1.80 -6.40 2.09
C LYS A 402 -3.27 -6.01 2.33
N GLY A 403 -4.09 -6.01 1.29
CA GLY A 403 -5.54 -5.85 1.36
C GLY A 403 -6.21 -7.09 1.95
N ALA A 404 -7.53 -7.20 1.85
CA ALA A 404 -8.26 -8.30 2.47
C ALA A 404 -8.07 -9.62 1.70
N LEU A 405 -8.03 -9.56 0.37
CA LEU A 405 -7.89 -10.71 -0.54
C LEU A 405 -6.47 -10.85 -1.10
N SER A 406 -5.79 -9.75 -1.37
CA SER A 406 -4.39 -9.73 -1.80
C SER A 406 -3.46 -10.35 -0.77
N LEU A 407 -3.76 -10.18 0.52
CA LEU A 407 -2.94 -10.71 1.59
C LEU A 407 -2.86 -12.24 1.59
N MET A 408 -3.96 -12.95 1.28
CA MET A 408 -3.93 -14.42 1.26
C MET A 408 -3.01 -14.98 0.17
N MET A 409 -2.72 -14.20 -0.87
CA MET A 409 -1.82 -14.57 -1.98
C MET A 409 -0.37 -14.07 -1.80
N SER A 410 -0.10 -13.23 -0.80
CA SER A 410 1.26 -12.76 -0.50
C SER A 410 2.02 -13.82 0.32
N ARG A 411 2.81 -14.65 -0.37
CA ARG A 411 3.51 -15.87 0.09
C ARG A 411 5.03 -15.78 -0.09
N THR A 412 5.64 -14.66 0.27
CA THR A 412 7.03 -14.28 -0.05
C THR A 412 8.16 -15.06 0.65
N SER A 413 7.81 -16.20 1.27
CA SER A 413 8.59 -17.14 2.10
C SER A 413 9.51 -16.61 3.21
N ASP A 414 10.02 -15.37 3.19
CA ASP A 414 11.08 -14.91 4.11
C ASP A 414 10.98 -13.44 4.55
N HIS A 415 10.04 -12.68 4.01
CA HIS A 415 9.86 -11.26 4.34
C HIS A 415 8.40 -10.91 4.62
N PHE A 416 8.19 -9.91 5.48
CA PHE A 416 6.91 -9.27 5.76
C PHE A 416 5.76 -10.12 6.34
N ARG A 417 5.76 -11.46 6.31
CA ARG A 417 4.69 -12.28 6.95
C ARG A 417 4.87 -13.78 7.13
N ASP A 418 5.93 -14.43 6.66
CA ASP A 418 5.97 -15.91 6.57
C ASP A 418 6.37 -16.70 7.84
N ARG A 419 6.20 -16.17 9.06
CA ARG A 419 6.36 -16.99 10.28
C ARG A 419 5.05 -17.49 10.87
N ASP A 420 3.94 -16.83 10.56
CA ASP A 420 2.62 -17.28 10.97
C ASP A 420 1.68 -17.22 9.77
N GLN A 421 1.67 -18.33 9.01
CA GLN A 421 0.84 -18.58 7.84
C GLN A 421 -0.67 -18.39 8.08
N HIS A 422 -1.10 -18.33 9.34
CA HIS A 422 -2.50 -18.18 9.75
C HIS A 422 -2.75 -16.90 10.53
N ALA A 423 -1.77 -16.01 10.65
CA ALA A 423 -1.87 -14.76 11.41
C ALA A 423 -3.11 -13.91 11.05
N PHE A 424 -3.60 -13.99 9.82
CA PHE A 424 -4.74 -13.19 9.35
C PHE A 424 -5.92 -14.04 8.87
N ALA A 425 -5.88 -15.35 9.15
CA ALA A 425 -6.98 -16.27 8.89
C ALA A 425 -8.14 -16.03 9.89
N PRO A 426 -9.37 -16.47 9.57
CA PRO A 426 -9.80 -17.06 8.30
C PRO A 426 -9.83 -16.03 7.15
N TYR A 427 -9.82 -16.52 5.90
CA TYR A 427 -9.81 -15.69 4.68
C TYR A 427 -11.14 -15.80 3.92
N PRO A 428 -11.49 -14.84 3.06
CA PRO A 428 -12.79 -14.83 2.36
C PRO A 428 -12.91 -15.88 1.25
N ALA A 429 -11.80 -16.50 0.87
CA ALA A 429 -11.71 -17.58 -0.11
C ALA A 429 -10.62 -18.58 0.32
N ARG A 430 -10.64 -19.78 -0.26
CA ARG A 430 -9.58 -20.78 -0.08
C ARG A 430 -8.37 -20.41 -0.93
N ILE A 431 -7.18 -20.56 -0.37
CA ILE A 431 -5.91 -20.37 -1.07
C ILE A 431 -5.13 -21.68 -1.09
N ILE A 432 -4.55 -21.99 -2.25
CA ILE A 432 -3.55 -23.02 -2.42
C ILE A 432 -2.28 -22.33 -2.93
N ASP A 433 -1.21 -22.32 -2.13
CA ASP A 433 0.11 -21.91 -2.58
C ASP A 433 0.95 -23.13 -2.98
N VAL A 434 1.51 -23.09 -4.18
CA VAL A 434 2.34 -24.17 -4.73
C VAL A 434 3.78 -23.71 -4.84
N ALA A 435 4.74 -24.56 -4.48
CA ALA A 435 6.15 -24.25 -4.66
C ALA A 435 6.52 -24.20 -6.15
N LEU A 436 7.40 -23.28 -6.55
CA LEU A 436 7.78 -23.10 -7.96
C LEU A 436 8.46 -24.33 -8.57
N ASP A 437 9.08 -25.16 -7.74
CA ASP A 437 9.78 -26.39 -8.08
C ASP A 437 8.96 -27.67 -7.84
N ASP A 438 7.66 -27.54 -7.52
CA ASP A 438 6.73 -28.65 -7.31
C ASP A 438 5.70 -28.81 -8.46
N PRO A 439 6.08 -29.46 -9.58
CA PRO A 439 5.16 -29.68 -10.69
C PRO A 439 4.01 -30.63 -10.35
N THR A 440 4.16 -31.51 -9.36
CA THR A 440 3.13 -32.46 -8.96
C THR A 440 2.02 -31.74 -8.18
N GLY A 441 2.40 -30.97 -7.16
CA GLY A 441 1.46 -30.14 -6.41
C GLY A 441 0.76 -29.12 -7.29
N LEU A 442 1.44 -28.58 -8.32
CA LEU A 442 0.80 -27.71 -9.30
C LEU A 442 -0.32 -28.42 -10.05
N ARG A 443 -0.04 -29.60 -10.63
CA ARG A 443 -1.06 -30.38 -11.35
C ARG A 443 -2.24 -30.77 -10.47
N GLU A 444 -1.98 -31.16 -9.23
CA GLU A 444 -3.02 -31.51 -8.27
C GLU A 444 -3.91 -30.30 -7.96
N ALA A 445 -3.31 -29.12 -7.74
CA ALA A 445 -4.04 -27.89 -7.52
C ALA A 445 -4.89 -27.50 -8.74
N LEU A 446 -4.32 -27.56 -9.95
CA LEU A 446 -4.99 -27.14 -11.19
C LEU A 446 -6.16 -28.05 -11.61
N ARG A 447 -6.17 -29.32 -11.21
CA ARG A 447 -7.24 -30.29 -11.54
C ARG A 447 -8.48 -30.18 -10.67
N ARG A 448 -8.47 -29.32 -9.66
CA ARG A 448 -9.61 -29.15 -8.77
C ARG A 448 -10.73 -28.37 -9.47
N ASP A 449 -11.96 -28.87 -9.34
CA ASP A 449 -13.15 -28.24 -9.94
C ASP A 449 -13.57 -26.92 -9.26
N ASP A 450 -13.09 -26.68 -8.04
CA ASP A 450 -13.44 -25.51 -7.22
C ASP A 450 -12.51 -24.29 -7.43
N VAL A 451 -11.54 -24.37 -8.36
CA VAL A 451 -10.59 -23.28 -8.64
C VAL A 451 -11.24 -22.22 -9.51
N ALA A 452 -11.41 -21.02 -8.97
CA ALA A 452 -11.91 -19.86 -9.69
C ALA A 452 -10.79 -19.15 -10.47
N LEU A 453 -9.60 -19.07 -9.87
CA LEU A 453 -8.51 -18.21 -10.34
C LEU A 453 -7.14 -18.85 -10.06
N VAL A 454 -6.26 -18.81 -11.06
CA VAL A 454 -4.81 -18.97 -10.90
C VAL A 454 -4.19 -17.58 -10.97
N TRP A 455 -3.60 -17.12 -9.87
CA TRP A 455 -3.06 -15.76 -9.71
C TRP A 455 -1.54 -15.75 -9.56
N LEU A 456 -0.86 -15.04 -10.46
CA LEU A 456 0.60 -15.06 -10.58
C LEU A 456 1.16 -13.63 -10.75
N GLU A 457 2.27 -13.33 -10.11
CA GLU A 457 3.26 -12.42 -10.67
C GLU A 457 4.03 -13.14 -11.81
N PRO A 458 4.00 -12.66 -13.07
CA PRO A 458 4.79 -13.28 -14.17
C PRO A 458 6.30 -13.22 -13.92
N VAL A 459 6.73 -12.19 -13.19
CA VAL A 459 8.05 -12.09 -12.56
C VAL A 459 7.80 -11.77 -11.10
N GLN A 460 8.22 -12.63 -10.17
CA GLN A 460 8.12 -12.38 -8.74
C GLN A 460 8.96 -11.14 -8.39
N GLY A 461 8.30 -9.99 -8.25
CA GLY A 461 8.95 -8.70 -8.46
C GLY A 461 9.91 -8.34 -7.33
N LEU A 462 9.62 -8.80 -6.10
CA LEU A 462 10.50 -8.57 -4.95
C LEU A 462 11.86 -9.29 -5.08
N GLU A 463 11.87 -10.48 -5.69
CA GLU A 463 13.07 -11.30 -5.86
C GLU A 463 13.63 -11.24 -7.29
N CYS A 464 12.93 -10.56 -8.20
CA CYS A 464 13.28 -10.44 -9.62
C CYS A 464 13.42 -11.80 -10.30
N VAL A 465 12.53 -12.75 -9.98
CA VAL A 465 12.55 -14.14 -10.50
C VAL A 465 11.42 -14.34 -11.50
N PRO A 466 11.71 -14.56 -12.80
CA PRO A 466 10.68 -14.89 -13.77
C PRO A 466 10.09 -16.28 -13.50
N ILE A 467 8.78 -16.44 -13.71
CA ILE A 467 8.14 -17.75 -13.64
C ILE A 467 8.64 -18.60 -14.82
N PRO A 468 9.13 -19.84 -14.60
CA PRO A 468 9.62 -20.68 -15.68
C PRO A 468 8.54 -21.01 -16.70
N GLN A 469 8.90 -21.02 -17.99
CA GLN A 469 7.98 -21.30 -19.09
C GLN A 469 7.20 -22.61 -18.90
N ARG A 470 7.86 -23.67 -18.41
CA ARG A 470 7.22 -24.96 -18.09
C ARG A 470 6.05 -24.86 -17.11
N VAL A 471 6.07 -23.89 -16.20
CA VAL A 471 4.99 -23.67 -15.23
C VAL A 471 3.82 -22.98 -15.91
N LEU A 472 4.09 -21.98 -16.76
CA LEU A 472 3.07 -21.30 -17.56
C LEU A 472 2.37 -22.26 -18.52
N ASP A 473 3.13 -23.14 -19.18
CA ASP A 473 2.59 -24.15 -20.11
C ASP A 473 1.71 -25.18 -19.38
N GLU A 474 2.10 -25.60 -18.18
CA GLU A 474 1.32 -26.52 -17.35
C GLU A 474 -0.04 -25.92 -16.95
N ILE A 475 -0.05 -24.62 -16.61
CA ILE A 475 -1.26 -23.84 -16.31
C ILE A 475 -2.12 -23.68 -17.55
N ASP A 476 -1.55 -23.41 -18.72
CA ASP A 476 -2.35 -23.27 -19.94
C ASP A 476 -2.99 -24.61 -20.36
N CYS A 477 -2.24 -25.71 -20.26
CA CYS A 477 -2.68 -27.05 -20.63
C CYS A 477 -3.91 -27.53 -19.84
N HIS A 478 -4.00 -27.23 -18.55
CA HIS A 478 -5.13 -27.63 -17.70
C HIS A 478 -6.32 -26.65 -17.78
N ARG A 479 -6.13 -25.44 -18.31
CA ARG A 479 -7.12 -24.36 -18.23
C ARG A 479 -8.45 -24.70 -18.89
N ALA A 480 -8.43 -25.29 -20.08
CA ALA A 480 -9.65 -25.61 -20.83
C ALA A 480 -10.52 -26.66 -20.12
N GLN A 481 -9.89 -27.65 -19.47
CA GLN A 481 -10.58 -28.71 -18.75
C GLN A 481 -11.11 -28.22 -17.40
N SER A 482 -10.28 -27.48 -16.68
CA SER A 482 -10.61 -27.04 -15.33
C SER A 482 -11.48 -25.79 -15.31
N GLY A 483 -11.44 -24.91 -16.32
CA GLY A 483 -12.31 -23.72 -16.43
C GLY A 483 -11.98 -22.55 -15.50
N TYR A 484 -10.82 -22.56 -14.84
CA TYR A 484 -10.35 -21.43 -14.03
C TYR A 484 -9.93 -20.24 -14.91
N LEU A 485 -9.97 -19.06 -14.31
CA LEU A 485 -9.41 -17.85 -14.90
C LEU A 485 -7.92 -17.73 -14.58
N VAL A 486 -7.18 -16.98 -15.39
CA VAL A 486 -5.77 -16.67 -15.17
C VAL A 486 -5.62 -15.17 -14.94
N GLY A 487 -5.02 -14.79 -13.81
CA GLY A 487 -4.77 -13.40 -13.47
C GLY A 487 -3.29 -13.10 -13.29
N PHE A 488 -2.82 -12.00 -13.87
CA PHE A 488 -1.45 -11.52 -13.71
C PHE A 488 -1.38 -10.26 -12.85
N ASP A 489 -0.51 -10.31 -11.85
CA ASP A 489 -0.10 -9.18 -11.04
C ASP A 489 1.04 -8.43 -11.74
N GLU A 490 0.70 -7.35 -12.44
CA GLU A 490 1.67 -6.50 -13.15
C GLU A 490 1.88 -5.16 -12.43
N VAL A 491 1.51 -5.11 -11.14
CA VAL A 491 1.59 -3.89 -10.32
C VAL A 491 3.02 -3.37 -10.18
N LEU A 492 4.03 -4.26 -10.14
CA LEU A 492 5.44 -3.87 -10.11
C LEU A 492 6.15 -4.08 -11.46
N THR A 493 5.74 -5.08 -12.24
CA THR A 493 6.49 -5.58 -13.40
C THR A 493 6.07 -4.96 -14.73
N GLY A 494 4.86 -4.39 -14.80
CA GLY A 494 4.36 -3.70 -15.99
C GLY A 494 5.08 -2.37 -16.25
N PHE A 495 4.55 -1.55 -17.15
CA PHE A 495 5.14 -0.27 -17.57
C PHE A 495 6.55 -0.43 -18.15
N TRP A 496 6.76 -1.47 -18.98
CA TRP A 496 8.04 -1.83 -19.59
C TRP A 496 9.18 -2.13 -18.60
N ARG A 497 8.83 -2.35 -17.31
CA ARG A 497 9.80 -2.51 -16.23
C ARG A 497 10.51 -3.84 -16.31
N ALA A 498 9.76 -4.94 -16.26
CA ALA A 498 10.33 -6.28 -16.24
C ALA A 498 10.58 -6.83 -17.65
N ASP A 499 9.94 -6.23 -18.67
CA ASP A 499 10.18 -6.46 -20.10
C ASP A 499 10.24 -5.11 -20.84
N PRO A 500 11.42 -4.66 -21.32
CA PRO A 500 11.55 -3.38 -22.01
C PRO A 500 10.81 -3.29 -23.36
N ASN A 501 10.37 -4.42 -23.93
CA ASN A 501 9.71 -4.49 -25.22
C ASN A 501 8.18 -4.50 -25.09
N HIS A 502 7.65 -4.90 -23.95
CA HIS A 502 6.21 -5.04 -23.72
C HIS A 502 5.74 -4.23 -22.53
N PHE A 503 4.57 -3.59 -22.64
CA PHE A 503 4.00 -2.82 -21.53
C PHE A 503 3.77 -3.70 -20.28
N VAL A 504 3.26 -4.92 -20.47
CA VAL A 504 3.12 -5.94 -19.44
C VAL A 504 3.90 -7.18 -19.86
N VAL A 505 4.52 -7.87 -18.90
CA VAL A 505 5.28 -9.11 -19.15
C VAL A 505 4.39 -10.15 -19.81
N GLY A 506 3.13 -10.26 -19.36
CA GLY A 506 2.18 -11.22 -19.89
C GLY A 506 1.99 -11.19 -21.41
N ALA A 507 2.16 -10.03 -22.05
CA ALA A 507 2.06 -9.89 -23.51
C ALA A 507 3.17 -10.65 -24.26
N GLY A 508 4.34 -10.83 -23.63
CA GLY A 508 5.46 -11.60 -24.16
C GLY A 508 5.41 -13.10 -23.81
N THR A 509 4.45 -13.56 -23.00
CA THR A 509 4.33 -14.97 -22.57
C THR A 509 3.38 -15.77 -23.46
N THR A 510 3.43 -17.10 -23.39
CA THR A 510 2.45 -17.97 -24.06
C THR A 510 1.09 -17.96 -23.35
N LEU A 511 1.09 -17.91 -22.02
CA LEU A 511 -0.10 -17.93 -21.19
C LEU A 511 -0.84 -16.57 -21.23
N ARG A 512 -1.99 -16.51 -21.89
CA ARG A 512 -2.80 -15.29 -21.98
C ARG A 512 -3.60 -15.05 -20.69
N PRO A 513 -3.44 -13.90 -20.01
CA PRO A 513 -4.24 -13.59 -18.82
C PRO A 513 -5.70 -13.23 -19.21
N ASP A 514 -6.64 -13.59 -18.35
CA ASP A 514 -8.02 -13.07 -18.38
C ASP A 514 -8.13 -11.72 -17.64
N ILE A 515 -7.27 -11.52 -16.65
CA ILE A 515 -7.29 -10.38 -15.73
C ILE A 515 -5.86 -9.90 -15.51
N VAL A 516 -5.63 -8.59 -15.50
CA VAL A 516 -4.33 -7.97 -15.19
C VAL A 516 -4.54 -6.87 -14.16
N ALA A 517 -3.80 -6.91 -13.05
CA ALA A 517 -3.76 -5.81 -12.08
C ALA A 517 -2.58 -4.86 -12.36
N LEU A 518 -2.86 -3.56 -12.35
CA LEU A 518 -1.90 -2.47 -12.57
C LEU A 518 -2.01 -1.45 -11.44
N SER A 519 -0.89 -0.84 -11.06
CA SER A 519 -0.84 0.31 -10.12
C SER A 519 0.56 0.93 -10.21
N LYS A 520 1.14 1.37 -9.09
CA LYS A 520 2.44 2.03 -8.97
C LYS A 520 2.67 3.11 -10.04
N ALA A 521 3.30 2.74 -11.14
CA ALA A 521 3.77 3.62 -12.21
C ALA A 521 2.66 4.46 -12.88
N MET A 522 1.39 4.15 -12.64
CA MET A 522 0.23 4.83 -13.26
C MET A 522 0.21 6.36 -13.11
N SER A 523 0.74 6.94 -12.03
CA SER A 523 0.49 8.36 -11.71
C SER A 523 1.75 9.20 -11.49
N ASP A 524 2.93 8.72 -11.90
CA ASP A 524 4.23 9.35 -11.58
C ASP A 524 4.41 9.65 -10.07
N ALA A 525 3.88 8.75 -9.23
CA ALA A 525 3.84 8.89 -7.78
C ALA A 525 3.08 10.14 -7.24
N LEU A 526 2.28 10.81 -8.08
CA LEU A 526 1.54 12.03 -7.67
C LEU A 526 0.29 11.70 -6.86
N LEU A 527 -0.43 10.64 -7.24
CA LEU A 527 -1.72 10.29 -6.64
C LEU A 527 -1.88 8.77 -6.50
N PRO A 528 -2.50 8.24 -5.43
CA PRO A 528 -2.80 6.82 -5.35
C PRO A 528 -3.75 6.40 -6.49
N MET A 529 -3.35 5.38 -7.26
CA MET A 529 -4.13 4.85 -8.38
C MET A 529 -3.76 3.40 -8.70
N GLY A 530 -4.73 2.64 -9.19
CA GLY A 530 -4.58 1.33 -9.79
C GLY A 530 -5.67 1.08 -10.85
N ALA A 531 -5.58 -0.05 -11.53
CA ALA A 531 -6.58 -0.52 -12.47
C ALA A 531 -6.57 -2.05 -12.54
N VAL A 532 -7.73 -2.63 -12.84
CA VAL A 532 -7.88 -4.03 -13.23
C VAL A 532 -8.35 -4.05 -14.66
N MET A 533 -7.54 -4.63 -15.54
CA MET A 533 -7.94 -4.91 -16.92
C MET A 533 -8.51 -6.33 -16.97
N MET A 534 -9.63 -6.53 -17.65
CA MET A 534 -10.29 -7.83 -17.76
C MET A 534 -10.76 -8.09 -19.19
N SER A 535 -10.82 -9.38 -19.54
CA SER A 535 -11.40 -9.81 -20.81
C SER A 535 -12.89 -9.48 -20.85
N HIS A 536 -13.42 -9.35 -22.06
CA HIS A 536 -14.85 -9.17 -22.27
C HIS A 536 -15.66 -10.31 -21.60
N ASP A 537 -15.16 -11.54 -21.68
CA ASP A 537 -15.85 -12.72 -21.14
C ASP A 537 -15.91 -12.71 -19.62
N VAL A 538 -14.82 -12.32 -18.93
CA VAL A 538 -14.84 -12.14 -17.46
C VAL A 538 -15.87 -11.09 -17.07
N HIS A 539 -15.86 -9.94 -17.74
CA HIS A 539 -16.82 -8.87 -17.46
C HIS A 539 -18.26 -9.32 -17.73
N ALA A 540 -18.53 -9.98 -18.85
CA ALA A 540 -19.85 -10.47 -19.21
C ALA A 540 -20.37 -11.53 -18.23
N ASP A 541 -19.51 -12.46 -17.81
CA ASP A 541 -19.83 -13.45 -16.80
C ASP A 541 -20.13 -12.80 -15.44
N LEU A 542 -19.29 -11.85 -15.01
CA LEU A 542 -19.47 -11.11 -13.77
C LEU A 542 -20.78 -10.31 -13.78
N ALA A 543 -21.05 -9.55 -14.85
CA ALA A 543 -22.26 -8.75 -15.00
C ALA A 543 -23.53 -9.61 -15.02
N ARG A 544 -23.46 -10.80 -15.61
CA ARG A 544 -24.59 -11.74 -15.66
C ARG A 544 -24.84 -12.43 -14.32
N ARG A 545 -23.78 -12.80 -13.60
CA ARG A 545 -23.86 -13.69 -12.42
C ARG A 545 -23.89 -12.93 -11.10
N ALA A 546 -23.27 -11.75 -11.04
CA ALA A 546 -23.20 -10.88 -9.87
C ALA A 546 -23.29 -9.39 -10.29
N PRO A 547 -24.44 -8.94 -10.84
CA PRO A 547 -24.58 -7.61 -11.46
C PRO A 547 -24.26 -6.45 -10.51
N ASP A 548 -24.69 -6.51 -9.25
CA ASP A 548 -24.43 -5.44 -8.28
C ASP A 548 -22.95 -5.35 -7.92
N LEU A 549 -22.28 -6.50 -7.78
CA LEU A 549 -20.84 -6.57 -7.58
C LEU A 549 -20.08 -6.03 -8.81
N ALA A 550 -20.52 -6.39 -10.02
CA ALA A 550 -19.97 -5.87 -11.27
C ALA A 550 -20.04 -4.34 -11.31
N HIS A 551 -21.22 -3.79 -11.00
CA HIS A 551 -21.44 -2.35 -10.94
C HIS A 551 -20.53 -1.69 -9.91
N TRP A 552 -20.43 -2.25 -8.70
CA TRP A 552 -19.58 -1.70 -7.65
C TRP A 552 -18.10 -1.69 -8.06
N ILE A 553 -17.57 -2.80 -8.57
CA ILE A 553 -16.17 -2.93 -9.02
C ILE A 553 -15.83 -1.86 -10.07
N LEU A 554 -16.73 -1.61 -11.03
CA LEU A 554 -16.49 -0.67 -12.13
C LEU A 554 -16.65 0.81 -11.72
N THR A 555 -17.33 1.11 -10.62
CA THR A 555 -17.74 2.49 -10.30
C THR A 555 -17.14 3.03 -9.01
N HIS A 556 -16.80 2.18 -8.03
CA HIS A 556 -16.47 2.63 -6.68
C HIS A 556 -15.26 3.56 -6.60
N TYR A 557 -14.20 3.30 -7.39
CA TYR A 557 -12.96 4.08 -7.37
C TYR A 557 -12.72 4.94 -8.62
N ARG A 558 -13.78 5.32 -9.34
CA ARG A 558 -13.61 6.23 -10.49
C ARG A 558 -12.91 7.52 -10.06
N ASN A 559 -11.83 7.86 -10.74
CA ASN A 559 -10.97 9.01 -10.43
C ASN A 559 -10.55 9.71 -11.74
N PRO A 560 -11.39 10.61 -12.28
CA PRO A 560 -11.11 11.34 -13.53
C PRO A 560 -9.76 12.05 -13.59
N LEU A 561 -9.40 12.80 -12.54
CA LEU A 561 -8.10 13.49 -12.46
C LEU A 561 -6.95 12.48 -12.52
N GLY A 562 -7.04 11.41 -11.74
CA GLY A 562 -6.05 10.34 -11.77
C GLY A 562 -5.93 9.70 -13.16
N ALA A 563 -7.06 9.54 -13.87
CA ALA A 563 -7.07 8.94 -15.19
C ALA A 563 -6.42 9.85 -16.24
N ALA A 564 -6.71 11.15 -16.19
CA ALA A 564 -6.07 12.14 -17.03
C ALA A 564 -4.56 12.22 -16.77
N LEU A 565 -4.15 12.07 -15.50
CA LEU A 565 -2.73 11.90 -15.16
C LEU A 565 -2.19 10.62 -15.81
N ALA A 566 -2.82 9.46 -15.64
CA ALA A 566 -2.30 8.22 -16.20
C ALA A 566 -2.18 8.22 -17.72
N VAL A 567 -3.17 8.77 -18.44
CA VAL A 567 -3.15 8.86 -19.92
C VAL A 567 -1.93 9.64 -20.42
N ASP A 568 -1.68 10.83 -19.86
CA ASP A 568 -0.51 11.63 -20.24
C ASP A 568 0.81 10.90 -19.96
N ALA A 569 0.91 10.21 -18.81
CA ALA A 569 2.11 9.46 -18.47
C ALA A 569 2.34 8.32 -19.46
N LEU A 570 1.30 7.53 -19.75
CA LEU A 570 1.36 6.38 -20.66
C LEU A 570 1.73 6.79 -22.10
N ASN A 571 1.12 7.86 -22.63
CA ASN A 571 1.46 8.38 -23.96
C ASN A 571 2.95 8.73 -24.06
N SER A 572 3.48 9.44 -23.05
CA SER A 572 4.91 9.74 -22.97
C SER A 572 5.79 8.49 -22.85
N GLY A 573 5.26 7.41 -22.26
CA GLY A 573 5.93 6.11 -22.21
C GLY A 573 6.03 5.44 -23.57
N GLU A 574 4.98 5.52 -24.39
CA GLU A 574 4.99 4.95 -25.73
C GLU A 574 5.95 5.68 -26.68
N ASP A 575 6.02 7.00 -26.55
CA ASP A 575 6.95 7.85 -27.31
C ASP A 575 8.41 7.73 -26.82
N HIS A 576 8.65 7.08 -25.68
CA HIS A 576 9.99 6.96 -25.11
C HIS A 576 10.86 5.98 -25.93
N PRO A 577 12.07 6.39 -26.36
CA PRO A 577 12.90 5.58 -27.25
C PRO A 577 13.27 4.21 -26.65
N ALA A 578 13.11 3.15 -27.44
CA ALA A 578 13.55 1.81 -27.02
C ALA A 578 15.07 1.75 -26.77
N SER A 579 15.86 2.56 -27.48
CA SER A 579 17.30 2.71 -27.27
C SER A 579 17.66 3.20 -25.87
N ASP A 580 16.83 4.05 -25.28
CA ASP A 580 17.05 4.60 -23.95
C ASP A 580 16.87 3.52 -22.89
N ARG A 581 15.80 2.72 -23.00
CA ARG A 581 15.59 1.54 -22.15
C ARG A 581 16.72 0.54 -22.30
N ALA A 582 17.19 0.31 -23.53
CA ALA A 582 18.31 -0.59 -23.79
C ALA A 582 19.63 -0.09 -23.15
N ALA A 583 19.89 1.23 -23.18
CA ALA A 583 21.04 1.82 -22.52
C ALA A 583 21.00 1.65 -20.99
N VAL A 584 19.82 1.83 -20.37
CA VAL A 584 19.64 1.57 -18.93
C VAL A 584 19.81 0.08 -18.61
N ALA A 585 19.30 -0.82 -19.45
CA ALA A 585 19.49 -2.27 -19.28
C ALA A 585 20.98 -2.66 -19.32
N ALA A 586 21.75 -2.11 -20.27
CA ALA A 586 23.19 -2.34 -20.35
C ALA A 586 23.94 -1.81 -19.10
N ALA A 587 23.59 -0.62 -18.63
CA ALA A 587 24.18 -0.07 -17.41
C ALA A 587 23.83 -0.90 -16.15
N LEU A 588 22.65 -1.53 -16.11
CA LEU A 588 22.29 -2.49 -15.06
C LEU A 588 23.15 -3.76 -15.14
N ASP A 589 23.44 -4.27 -16.34
CA ASP A 589 24.36 -5.41 -16.50
C ASP A 589 25.74 -5.11 -15.91
N ASP A 590 26.25 -3.90 -16.12
CA ASP A 590 27.52 -3.46 -15.53
C ASP A 590 27.45 -3.39 -13.99
N VAL A 591 26.34 -2.95 -13.42
CA VAL A 591 26.10 -2.95 -11.96
C VAL A 591 26.16 -4.38 -11.40
N PHE A 592 25.53 -5.35 -12.05
CA PHE A 592 25.54 -6.74 -11.59
C PHE A 592 26.89 -7.43 -11.80
N ALA A 593 27.58 -7.13 -12.90
CA ALA A 593 28.95 -7.58 -13.15
C ALA A 593 29.93 -7.05 -12.09
N ALA A 594 29.78 -5.77 -11.70
CA ALA A 594 30.52 -5.16 -10.61
C ALA A 594 30.22 -5.81 -9.25
N ALA A 595 28.93 -6.08 -8.97
CA ALA A 595 28.53 -6.76 -7.74
C ALA A 595 29.15 -8.15 -7.63
N ALA A 596 29.20 -8.91 -8.72
CA ALA A 596 29.81 -10.25 -8.75
C ALA A 596 31.32 -10.25 -8.43
N GLN A 597 32.02 -9.12 -8.63
CA GLN A 597 33.44 -8.95 -8.29
C GLN A 597 33.66 -8.49 -6.83
N SER A 598 32.59 -8.07 -6.15
CA SER A 598 32.66 -7.56 -4.78
C SER A 598 32.67 -8.71 -3.76
N PRO A 599 33.47 -8.63 -2.68
CA PRO A 599 33.42 -9.62 -1.60
C PRO A 599 32.13 -9.55 -0.76
N VAL A 600 31.27 -8.55 -1.00
CA VAL A 600 30.00 -8.33 -0.27
C VAL A 600 28.82 -9.05 -0.93
N PHE A 601 28.86 -9.27 -2.24
CA PHE A 601 27.73 -9.78 -3.01
C PHE A 601 28.06 -11.13 -3.67
N ALA A 602 27.02 -11.89 -3.99
CA ALA A 602 27.07 -13.08 -4.83
C ALA A 602 26.68 -12.78 -6.29
N GLY A 603 26.61 -11.49 -6.67
CA GLY A 603 26.07 -11.01 -7.95
C GLY A 603 24.68 -10.39 -7.80
N GLY A 604 23.80 -10.63 -8.78
CA GLY A 604 22.42 -10.18 -8.73
C GLY A 604 21.50 -10.94 -9.67
N ARG A 605 20.21 -10.62 -9.60
CA ARG A 605 19.14 -11.13 -10.47
C ARG A 605 18.44 -9.95 -11.12
N ARG A 606 17.99 -10.11 -12.36
CA ARG A 606 17.15 -9.11 -13.02
C ARG A 606 16.19 -9.72 -14.03
N SER A 607 15.11 -9.01 -14.27
CA SER A 607 14.24 -9.13 -15.44
C SER A 607 14.05 -7.74 -16.02
N GLY A 608 14.42 -7.54 -17.28
CA GLY A 608 14.38 -6.21 -17.89
C GLY A 608 15.18 -5.17 -17.09
N LEU A 609 14.49 -4.11 -16.66
CA LEU A 609 14.98 -2.99 -15.86
C LEU A 609 14.68 -3.15 -14.36
N LEU A 610 14.19 -4.30 -13.91
CA LEU A 610 13.98 -4.64 -12.51
C LEU A 610 15.07 -5.58 -12.05
N GLY A 611 15.87 -5.17 -11.06
CA GLY A 611 16.94 -6.02 -10.54
C GLY A 611 17.19 -5.92 -9.05
N ARG A 612 17.87 -6.94 -8.53
CA ARG A 612 18.20 -7.14 -7.12
C ARG A 612 19.63 -7.60 -6.97
N LEU A 613 20.41 -6.90 -6.16
CA LEU A 613 21.72 -7.37 -5.74
C LEU A 613 21.56 -8.44 -4.65
N LEU A 614 22.37 -9.50 -4.73
CA LEU A 614 22.31 -10.61 -3.77
C LEU A 614 23.52 -10.55 -2.85
N LEU A 615 23.28 -10.50 -1.54
CA LEU A 615 24.37 -10.56 -0.56
C LEU A 615 25.07 -11.92 -0.56
N SER A 616 26.39 -11.90 -0.38
CA SER A 616 27.18 -13.11 -0.29
C SER A 616 26.95 -13.82 1.05
N PRO A 617 26.82 -15.16 1.09
CA PRO A 617 26.85 -15.93 2.34
C PRO A 617 28.11 -15.67 3.17
N ALA A 618 29.22 -15.25 2.55
CA ALA A 618 30.44 -14.86 3.28
C ALA A 618 30.33 -13.50 4.00
N THR A 619 29.27 -12.73 3.72
CA THR A 619 28.96 -11.44 4.36
C THR A 619 27.86 -11.57 5.39
N VAL A 620 26.82 -12.38 5.11
CA VAL A 620 25.64 -12.49 5.98
C VAL A 620 25.51 -13.84 6.70
N GLY A 621 26.30 -14.84 6.33
CA GLY A 621 26.09 -16.23 6.73
C GLY A 621 25.20 -16.98 5.74
N ALA A 622 25.20 -18.31 5.80
CA ALA A 622 24.43 -19.16 4.88
C ALA A 622 22.90 -19.11 5.13
N SER A 623 22.50 -18.85 6.38
CA SER A 623 21.10 -18.73 6.78
C SER A 623 20.96 -17.55 7.73
N PRO A 624 21.10 -16.32 7.21
CA PRO A 624 21.06 -15.12 8.03
C PRO A 624 19.68 -14.91 8.66
N ARG A 625 19.65 -14.31 9.84
CA ARG A 625 18.39 -13.85 10.42
C ARG A 625 17.82 -12.68 9.59
N PRO A 626 16.50 -12.61 9.33
CA PRO A 626 15.90 -11.56 8.50
C PRO A 626 16.21 -10.13 8.96
N ASP A 627 16.20 -9.87 10.27
CA ASP A 627 16.54 -8.57 10.86
C ASP A 627 17.98 -8.13 10.54
N MET A 628 18.90 -9.10 10.49
CA MET A 628 20.29 -8.84 10.14
C MET A 628 20.43 -8.55 8.63
N LEU A 629 19.75 -9.31 7.77
CA LEU A 629 19.69 -9.04 6.33
C LEU A 629 19.20 -7.61 6.05
N ASP A 630 18.04 -7.26 6.61
CA ASP A 630 17.45 -5.93 6.43
C ASP A 630 18.40 -4.82 6.87
N HIS A 631 19.14 -5.03 7.96
CA HIS A 631 20.09 -4.04 8.46
C HIS A 631 21.32 -3.89 7.54
N VAL A 632 21.83 -4.99 6.98
CA VAL A 632 22.94 -4.94 6.00
C VAL A 632 22.50 -4.25 4.71
N ASP A 633 21.34 -4.64 4.16
CA ASP A 633 20.76 -4.05 2.94
C ASP A 633 20.62 -2.53 3.09
N ALA A 634 20.04 -2.10 4.20
CA ALA A 634 19.79 -0.71 4.45
C ALA A 634 21.09 0.08 4.73
N THR A 635 22.09 -0.56 5.35
CA THR A 635 23.42 0.03 5.54
C THR A 635 24.11 0.26 4.20
N ILE A 636 24.08 -0.72 3.30
CA ILE A 636 24.68 -0.57 1.96
C ILE A 636 23.94 0.49 1.15
N THR A 637 22.61 0.51 1.23
CA THR A 637 21.77 1.54 0.59
C THR A 637 22.20 2.94 1.04
N ARG A 638 22.41 3.14 2.35
CA ARG A 638 22.95 4.38 2.90
C ARG A 638 24.35 4.70 2.36
N MET A 639 25.24 3.71 2.32
CA MET A 639 26.61 3.92 1.84
C MET A 639 26.62 4.34 0.37
N ALA A 640 25.80 3.73 -0.49
CA ALA A 640 25.63 4.14 -1.88
C ALA A 640 25.15 5.60 -1.97
N ALA A 641 24.11 5.98 -1.22
CA ALA A 641 23.63 7.35 -1.20
C ALA A 641 24.71 8.35 -0.75
N GLN A 642 25.50 8.00 0.28
CA GLN A 642 26.52 8.89 0.84
C GLN A 642 27.81 8.97 0.01
N GLN A 643 28.20 7.89 -0.66
CA GLN A 643 29.50 7.80 -1.33
C GLN A 643 29.39 8.04 -2.83
N CYS A 644 28.34 7.55 -3.50
CA CYS A 644 28.14 7.75 -4.94
C CYS A 644 26.87 8.54 -5.29
N GLY A 645 26.08 8.97 -4.31
CA GLY A 645 24.91 9.82 -4.56
C GLY A 645 23.75 9.07 -5.22
N VAL A 646 23.65 7.75 -5.03
CA VAL A 646 22.64 6.90 -5.67
C VAL A 646 21.67 6.33 -4.63
N ILE A 647 20.37 6.46 -4.89
CA ILE A 647 19.30 5.92 -4.04
C ILE A 647 18.80 4.60 -4.65
N THR A 648 18.80 3.54 -3.84
CA THR A 648 18.25 2.21 -4.17
C THR A 648 17.16 1.83 -3.17
N LEU A 649 16.36 0.78 -3.45
CA LEU A 649 15.36 0.25 -2.53
C LEU A 649 15.82 -1.10 -1.97
N GLN A 650 16.51 -1.10 -0.82
CA GLN A 650 17.00 -2.33 -0.18
C GLN A 650 17.69 -3.25 -1.21
N LEU A 651 18.77 -2.75 -1.82
CA LEU A 651 19.53 -3.46 -2.86
C LEU A 651 18.78 -3.76 -4.16
N ARG A 652 17.54 -3.30 -4.32
CA ARG A 652 16.82 -3.33 -5.59
C ARG A 652 17.10 -2.07 -6.39
N VAL A 653 17.32 -2.27 -7.68
CA VAL A 653 17.56 -1.25 -8.68
C VAL A 653 16.44 -1.38 -9.71
N MET A 654 15.60 -0.36 -9.78
CA MET A 654 14.41 -0.28 -10.62
C MET A 654 14.23 1.16 -11.13
N PRO A 655 15.13 1.65 -12.00
CA PRO A 655 15.11 3.03 -12.49
C PRO A 655 13.84 3.34 -13.28
N CYS A 656 13.51 4.61 -13.50
CA CYS A 656 12.37 5.01 -14.33
C CYS A 656 12.40 4.35 -15.72
N THR A 657 11.23 3.99 -16.26
CA THR A 657 11.09 3.31 -17.58
C THR A 657 10.75 4.25 -18.73
N ALA A 658 10.54 5.52 -18.41
CA ALA A 658 10.30 6.61 -19.33
C ALA A 658 10.83 7.92 -18.72
N GLY A 659 10.68 9.04 -19.45
CA GLY A 659 11.16 10.36 -19.05
C GLY A 659 12.39 10.82 -19.85
N HIS A 660 12.97 11.94 -19.43
CA HIS A 660 14.04 12.63 -20.18
C HIS A 660 15.45 12.47 -19.57
N ASP A 661 15.57 11.76 -18.44
CA ASP A 661 16.80 11.69 -17.64
C ASP A 661 17.61 10.39 -17.87
N THR A 662 17.43 9.69 -18.99
CA THR A 662 18.11 8.41 -19.30
C THR A 662 19.62 8.47 -19.06
N ALA A 663 20.30 9.51 -19.58
CA ALA A 663 21.74 9.67 -19.42
C ALA A 663 22.17 9.84 -17.95
N VAL A 664 21.34 10.48 -17.14
CA VAL A 664 21.57 10.71 -15.70
C VAL A 664 21.44 9.40 -14.93
N VAL A 665 20.45 8.59 -15.30
CA VAL A 665 20.26 7.25 -14.75
C VAL A 665 21.45 6.36 -15.09
N VAL A 666 21.89 6.35 -16.36
CA VAL A 666 23.05 5.56 -16.81
C VAL A 666 24.32 5.97 -16.05
N ASP A 667 24.59 7.27 -15.91
CA ASP A 667 25.71 7.77 -15.10
C ASP A 667 25.60 7.32 -13.64
N ALA A 668 24.42 7.42 -13.04
CA ALA A 668 24.19 6.96 -11.67
C ALA A 668 24.44 5.46 -11.50
N LEU A 669 24.02 4.63 -12.44
CA LEU A 669 24.29 3.20 -12.45
C LEU A 669 25.78 2.90 -12.59
N ALA A 670 26.51 3.64 -13.45
CA ALA A 670 27.96 3.50 -13.56
C ALA A 670 28.69 3.85 -12.24
N ARG A 671 28.30 4.94 -11.57
CA ARG A 671 28.82 5.29 -10.24
C ARG A 671 28.47 4.26 -9.17
N LEU A 672 27.27 3.66 -9.25
CA LEU A 672 26.89 2.55 -8.38
C LEU A 672 27.79 1.33 -8.63
N ALA A 673 28.03 0.95 -9.88
CA ALA A 673 28.91 -0.16 -10.24
C ALA A 673 30.36 0.05 -9.72
N GLU A 674 30.89 1.27 -9.83
CA GLU A 674 32.21 1.59 -9.25
C GLU A 674 32.22 1.51 -7.72
N PHE A 675 31.19 2.04 -7.05
CA PHE A 675 31.02 1.90 -5.61
C PHE A 675 30.99 0.43 -5.17
N LEU A 676 30.23 -0.43 -5.87
CA LEU A 676 30.12 -1.85 -5.52
C LEU A 676 31.45 -2.60 -5.69
N ARG A 677 32.23 -2.31 -6.73
CA ARG A 677 33.58 -2.87 -6.94
C ARG A 677 34.52 -2.54 -5.78
N GLY A 678 34.44 -1.32 -5.26
CA GLY A 678 35.26 -0.87 -4.13
C GLY A 678 34.74 -1.28 -2.74
N LEU A 679 33.54 -1.86 -2.65
CA LEU A 679 32.89 -2.12 -1.37
C LEU A 679 33.47 -3.36 -0.67
N GLY A 680 34.17 -3.14 0.44
CA GLY A 680 34.69 -4.22 1.29
C GLY A 680 33.78 -4.58 2.47
N ARG A 681 33.77 -5.85 2.89
CA ARG A 681 33.01 -6.36 4.04
C ARG A 681 33.27 -5.58 5.33
N PHE A 682 34.53 -5.22 5.61
CA PHE A 682 34.89 -4.45 6.79
C PHE A 682 34.24 -3.06 6.80
N ALA A 683 34.14 -2.40 5.64
CA ALA A 683 33.49 -1.10 5.54
C ALA A 683 32.00 -1.19 5.88
N VAL A 684 31.32 -2.25 5.44
CA VAL A 684 29.92 -2.53 5.77
C VAL A 684 29.77 -2.73 7.28
N TYR A 685 30.51 -3.67 7.89
CA TYR A 685 30.41 -3.94 9.33
C TYR A 685 30.76 -2.74 10.21
N ARG A 686 31.79 -1.98 9.85
CA ARG A 686 32.14 -0.73 10.55
C ARG A 686 30.99 0.26 10.48
N THR A 687 30.36 0.41 9.31
CA THR A 687 29.23 1.34 9.14
C THR A 687 28.03 0.89 9.96
N MET A 688 27.69 -0.41 9.97
CA MET A 688 26.64 -0.97 10.82
C MET A 688 26.88 -0.64 12.31
N ALA A 689 28.10 -0.89 12.82
CA ALA A 689 28.44 -0.60 14.21
C ALA A 689 28.30 0.89 14.56
N THR A 690 28.77 1.78 13.67
CA THR A 690 28.60 3.24 13.88
C THR A 690 27.15 3.70 13.80
N ALA A 691 26.33 3.09 12.94
CA ALA A 691 24.91 3.39 12.83
C ALA A 691 24.14 2.97 14.09
N ALA A 692 24.46 1.79 14.64
CA ALA A 692 23.89 1.33 15.90
C ALA A 692 24.20 2.29 17.07
N LEU A 693 25.45 2.76 17.19
CA LEU A 693 25.86 3.76 18.19
C LEU A 693 25.12 5.09 17.99
N ALA A 694 25.04 5.59 16.75
CA ALA A 694 24.33 6.83 16.44
C ALA A 694 22.83 6.71 16.75
N CYS A 695 22.21 5.57 16.47
CA CYS A 695 20.82 5.29 16.80
C CYS A 695 20.60 5.34 18.32
N ALA A 696 21.46 4.71 19.12
CA ALA A 696 21.37 4.74 20.58
C ALA A 696 21.41 6.18 21.14
N CYS A 697 22.33 7.03 20.65
CA CYS A 697 22.38 8.45 21.03
C CYS A 697 21.10 9.20 20.62
N GLN A 698 20.58 8.92 19.44
CA GLN A 698 19.35 9.52 18.94
C GLN A 698 18.12 9.08 19.74
N GLU A 699 18.09 7.86 20.26
CA GLU A 699 17.02 7.39 21.14
C GLU A 699 17.01 8.14 22.48
N ALA A 700 18.19 8.42 23.05
CA ALA A 700 18.28 9.27 24.25
C ALA A 700 17.73 10.68 23.99
N ALA A 701 18.09 11.29 22.86
CA ALA A 701 17.57 12.61 22.46
C ALA A 701 16.05 12.61 22.20
N ALA A 702 15.54 11.58 21.51
CA ALA A 702 14.10 11.42 21.27
C ALA A 702 13.33 11.21 22.59
N THR A 703 13.92 10.50 23.55
CA THR A 703 13.36 10.32 24.89
C THR A 703 13.28 11.66 25.63
N ALA A 704 14.35 12.46 25.61
CA ALA A 704 14.37 13.78 26.23
C ALA A 704 13.33 14.74 25.60
N ILE A 705 13.21 14.73 24.27
CA ILE A 705 12.19 15.50 23.55
C ILE A 705 10.80 14.99 23.91
N GLY A 706 10.56 13.69 23.89
CA GLY A 706 9.28 13.09 24.25
C GLY A 706 8.87 13.41 25.69
N VAL A 707 9.81 13.42 26.63
CA VAL A 707 9.57 13.85 28.02
C VAL A 707 9.19 15.32 28.08
N ARG A 708 10.01 16.21 27.48
CA ARG A 708 9.72 17.65 27.41
C ARG A 708 8.37 17.92 26.76
N GLU A 709 8.05 17.21 25.69
CA GLU A 709 6.81 17.37 24.94
C GLU A 709 5.59 16.88 25.72
N ARG A 710 5.69 15.74 26.43
CA ARG A 710 4.65 15.32 27.38
C ARG A 710 4.41 16.38 28.45
N PHE A 711 5.45 17.04 28.93
CA PHE A 711 5.31 18.13 29.91
C PHE A 711 4.73 19.42 29.31
N THR A 712 5.08 19.78 28.06
CA THR A 712 4.51 20.96 27.40
C THR A 712 3.05 20.75 26.99
N ASP A 713 2.69 19.52 26.60
CA ASP A 713 1.34 19.15 26.16
C ASP A 713 0.39 18.93 27.37
N ARG A 714 0.93 18.60 28.56
CA ARG A 714 0.19 18.44 29.83
C ARG A 714 -0.16 19.73 30.56
N ARG A 715 0.38 20.91 30.19
CA ARG A 715 0.00 22.18 30.85
C ARG A 715 -1.38 22.69 30.40
N ARG A 716 -2.41 21.96 30.82
CA ARG A 716 -3.73 22.46 31.22
C ARG A 716 -4.03 21.86 32.59
N LEU A 717 -3.45 22.43 33.63
CA LEU A 717 -4.11 22.48 34.92
C LEU A 717 -4.05 23.96 35.34
N PRO A 718 -5.14 24.48 35.92
CA PRO A 718 -5.48 25.90 35.97
C PRO A 718 -4.33 26.83 36.38
#